data_AF-A0A7T7V027-F1
#
_entry.id   AF-A0A7T7V027-F1
#
_cell.length_a   1.000
_cell.length_b   1.000
_cell.length_c   1.000
_cell.angle_alpha   90.00
_cell.angle_beta   90.00
_cell.angle_gamma   90.00
#
_symmetry.space_group_name_H-M   'P 1'
#
loop_
_entity.id
_entity.type
_entity.pdbx_description
1 polymer ?
#
loop_
_entity_poly.entity_id
_entity_poly.type
_entity_poly.pdbx_seq_one_letter_code
_entity_poly.pdbx_strand_id
1 'polypeptide(L)'
;MKNFTITEEYDFDHLTETKINNNHKDYLSWPIVYFLKNKNTKSAYVGETTNVLTRINTHLKSEEKKQLSSVNLILSDLFHKSATLDLESNLIKYISADGQYSLQNGNLGISNHQYYEKKVYWDLFKDIWDELRQIGITRHSLDFINNSDLFKYSPYKSLSKEQIKGLKMILNCLLDENAKVSLIHGGAGTGKSILAIFLFKLLKTDLEDFNYADFDEDDEELFSLLKEVKKKFKDLNMALVIPMASFRKTISNVFKNVNGLSGKMVIGPSDLANNKYDLIIVDEGHRLRRRVNLGSYFGTFDKNCEKLGLDKSTSSELDWVILQSNTSIIFYDQYQSIKPSDTTRDSFKKLELEPYTRIEKLKTQLRVRGGNEYIKLVHKIFDEPQSLPSKVHKTNDYEFYLFDDLSQMIDRIKKKDEFHGLSRMVAGYAWEWVSNKDSEAYDIVIGENQLKWNSVSVDWINSANSLNEIGCIHTTQGYDLNYTGVIIGPELDYDFASGKFIVEKQKYKDKNGKNSILNEEELLDFIINIYKTILQRGIQGTYVYVCNDNLRRFLKQFIQPFTSSTQQNSIQISDIPSENSIPFYNLNIAAGSFSELQELENIKYIELDDINNKDDYFACTVIGESMNKIIPNGSICLFKKYSGGSRNGLITLVEGRNITDIEFGSNYTIKEYSSKKVTDEEGWRHEEIILLPKSNDLSFKPITLRDEETIDFNVLGIFVKILK
;
A
#
# COMPACT_ATOMS: atom_id res chain seq x y z
N MET A 1 -1.73 31.45 1.17
CA MET A 1 -0.25 31.31 1.04
C MET A 1 0.08 29.83 1.11
N LYS A 2 1.18 29.36 0.50
CA LYS A 2 1.69 28.02 0.86
C LYS A 2 2.12 28.10 2.32
N ASN A 3 1.70 27.16 3.15
CA ASN A 3 2.06 27.14 4.58
C ASN A 3 3.48 26.60 4.81
N PHE A 4 4.29 26.47 3.76
CA PHE A 4 5.67 26.01 3.81
C PHE A 4 6.45 26.57 2.61
N THR A 5 7.78 26.52 2.71
CA THR A 5 8.74 26.88 1.67
C THR A 5 9.83 25.82 1.61
N ILE A 6 10.17 25.34 0.41
CA ILE A 6 11.38 24.54 0.18
C ILE A 6 12.40 25.47 -0.47
N THR A 7 13.57 25.61 0.16
CA THR A 7 14.59 26.52 -0.35
C THR A 7 15.17 26.02 -1.67
N GLU A 8 15.70 26.96 -2.45
CA GLU A 8 16.65 26.63 -3.51
C GLU A 8 17.81 25.79 -2.95
N GLU A 9 18.45 25.08 -3.86
CA GLU A 9 19.54 24.20 -3.52
C GLU A 9 20.80 25.01 -3.20
N TYR A 10 21.29 24.87 -1.96
CA TYR A 10 22.58 25.42 -1.55
C TYR A 10 23.67 24.35 -1.71
N ASP A 11 24.85 24.74 -2.19
CA ASP A 11 26.04 23.90 -2.11
C ASP A 11 26.31 23.54 -0.65
N PHE A 12 26.74 22.30 -0.38
CA PHE A 12 27.06 21.85 0.98
C PHE A 12 28.55 22.06 1.28
N ASP A 13 28.91 23.32 1.48
CA ASP A 13 30.27 23.78 1.74
C ASP A 13 30.35 24.75 2.93
N HIS A 14 31.50 25.37 3.14
CA HIS A 14 31.70 26.35 4.22
C HIS A 14 30.96 27.68 4.00
N LEU A 15 30.47 27.97 2.79
CA LEU A 15 29.69 29.17 2.47
C LEU A 15 28.18 28.97 2.73
N THR A 16 27.73 27.72 2.87
CA THR A 16 26.34 27.36 3.22
C THR A 16 25.83 28.13 4.43
N GLU A 17 26.64 28.23 5.49
CA GLU A 17 26.29 28.92 6.73
C GLU A 17 25.96 30.40 6.47
N THR A 18 26.80 31.09 5.67
CA THR A 18 26.58 32.50 5.34
C THR A 18 25.31 32.69 4.50
N LYS A 19 25.06 31.80 3.53
CA LYS A 19 23.84 31.84 2.70
C LYS A 19 22.58 31.66 3.54
N ILE A 20 22.56 30.68 4.44
CA ILE A 20 21.41 30.42 5.33
C ILE A 20 21.19 31.59 6.31
N ASN A 21 22.26 32.08 6.93
CA ASN A 21 22.19 33.20 7.87
C ASN A 21 21.70 34.51 7.22
N ASN A 22 21.99 34.73 5.94
CA ASN A 22 21.54 35.94 5.25
C ASN A 22 20.09 35.82 4.74
N ASN A 23 19.70 34.65 4.25
CA ASN A 23 18.43 34.48 3.54
C ASN A 23 17.28 33.98 4.43
N HIS A 24 17.56 33.33 5.57
CA HIS A 24 16.56 32.64 6.40
C HIS A 24 16.70 32.93 7.89
N LYS A 25 16.93 34.20 8.27
CA LYS A 25 17.19 34.62 9.66
C LYS A 25 16.13 34.18 10.66
N ASP A 26 14.87 34.25 10.26
CA ASP A 26 13.73 33.94 11.14
C ASP A 26 13.65 32.45 11.50
N TYR A 27 14.31 31.59 10.70
CA TYR A 27 14.29 30.14 10.88
C TYR A 27 15.56 29.57 11.53
N LEU A 28 16.53 30.41 11.94
CA LEU A 28 17.81 29.93 12.47
C LEU A 28 17.67 29.11 13.76
N SER A 29 16.71 29.49 14.60
CA SER A 29 16.36 28.81 15.87
C SER A 29 14.94 28.23 15.84
N TRP A 30 14.41 27.97 14.64
CA TRP A 30 13.07 27.43 14.44
C TRP A 30 13.14 25.93 14.10
N PRO A 31 12.15 25.11 14.48
CA PRO A 31 12.06 23.73 14.03
C PRO A 31 11.95 23.65 12.50
N ILE A 32 12.89 22.98 11.86
CA ILE A 32 12.90 22.78 10.40
C ILE A 32 13.27 21.34 10.04
N VAL A 33 13.02 20.98 8.79
CA VAL A 33 13.54 19.74 8.17
C VAL A 33 14.47 20.11 7.03
N TYR A 34 15.53 19.34 6.82
CA TYR A 34 16.50 19.55 5.74
C TYR A 34 16.79 18.25 5.00
N PHE A 35 17.11 18.39 3.71
CA PHE A 35 17.48 17.30 2.82
C PHE A 35 18.87 17.55 2.26
N LEU A 36 19.81 16.66 2.57
CA LEU A 36 21.15 16.64 2.03
C LEU A 36 21.24 15.57 0.94
N LYS A 37 21.92 15.86 -0.16
CA LYS A 37 22.11 14.89 -1.25
C LYS A 37 23.50 14.98 -1.86
N ASN A 38 24.00 13.84 -2.34
CA ASN A 38 25.11 13.77 -3.26
C ASN A 38 24.57 13.53 -4.68
N LYS A 39 24.85 14.48 -5.59
CA LYS A 39 24.39 14.42 -6.99
C LYS A 39 24.93 13.23 -7.78
N ASN A 40 26.15 12.79 -7.47
CA ASN A 40 26.87 11.76 -8.24
C ASN A 40 26.50 10.35 -7.79
N THR A 41 26.51 10.10 -6.48
CA THR A 41 26.25 8.76 -5.92
C THR A 41 24.77 8.50 -5.68
N LYS A 42 23.92 9.53 -5.77
CA LYS A 42 22.50 9.49 -5.36
C LYS A 42 22.33 8.99 -3.93
N SER A 43 23.27 9.31 -3.02
CA SER A 43 23.05 9.18 -1.58
C SER A 43 22.36 10.42 -1.03
N ALA A 44 21.54 10.25 -0.01
CA ALA A 44 20.87 11.37 0.64
C ALA A 44 20.72 11.18 2.15
N TYR A 45 20.48 12.28 2.87
CA TYR A 45 20.22 12.32 4.30
C TYR A 45 19.08 13.29 4.56
N VAL A 46 18.07 12.84 5.31
CA VAL A 46 16.95 13.70 5.76
C VAL A 46 17.17 13.97 7.23
N GLY A 47 17.05 15.20 7.69
CA GLY A 47 17.20 15.49 9.11
C GLY A 47 16.25 16.58 9.59
N GLU A 48 15.89 16.56 10.86
CA GLU A 48 15.27 17.71 11.52
C GLU A 48 16.24 18.42 12.46
N THR A 49 15.97 19.69 12.77
CA THR A 49 16.72 20.45 13.78
C THR A 49 15.95 21.69 14.22
N THR A 50 16.24 22.17 15.43
CA THR A 50 15.83 23.50 15.92
C THR A 50 16.96 24.52 15.82
N ASN A 51 18.17 24.12 15.41
CA ASN A 51 19.32 25.01 15.24
C ASN A 51 20.11 24.61 13.98
N VAL A 52 19.71 25.22 12.86
CA VAL A 52 20.20 24.83 11.52
C VAL A 52 21.70 25.03 11.34
N LEU A 53 22.25 26.16 11.82
CA LEU A 53 23.67 26.47 11.63
C LEU A 53 24.56 25.50 12.39
N THR A 54 24.23 25.22 13.65
CA THR A 54 24.97 24.26 14.47
C THR A 54 24.92 22.88 13.83
N ARG A 55 23.73 22.44 13.38
CA ARG A 55 23.54 21.11 12.80
C ARG A 55 24.30 20.93 11.48
N ILE A 56 24.27 21.91 10.58
CA ILE A 56 25.01 21.88 9.31
C ILE A 56 26.52 21.86 9.57
N ASN A 57 27.01 22.70 10.49
CA ASN A 57 28.43 22.72 10.86
C ASN A 57 28.89 21.40 11.49
N THR A 58 28.05 20.72 12.26
CA THR A 58 28.35 19.37 12.76
C THR A 58 28.46 18.37 11.61
N HIS A 59 27.54 18.39 10.64
CA HIS A 59 27.59 17.47 9.50
C HIS A 59 28.80 17.75 8.58
N LEU A 60 29.19 19.01 8.35
CA LEU A 60 30.39 19.37 7.58
C LEU A 60 31.69 18.85 8.20
N LYS A 61 31.71 18.59 9.53
CA LYS A 61 32.85 18.01 10.22
C LYS A 61 32.90 16.48 10.14
N SER A 62 31.80 15.82 9.80
CA SER A 62 31.71 14.35 9.69
C SER A 62 32.32 13.86 8.38
N GLU A 63 33.30 12.95 8.44
CA GLU A 63 33.95 12.37 7.25
C GLU A 63 32.97 11.65 6.31
N GLU A 64 31.93 11.02 6.86
CA GLU A 64 30.90 10.33 6.07
C GLU A 64 30.00 11.32 5.33
N LYS A 65 29.61 12.42 5.99
CA LYS A 65 28.64 13.38 5.45
C LYS A 65 29.26 14.50 4.61
N LYS A 66 30.59 14.69 4.70
CA LYS A 66 31.36 15.55 3.77
C LYS A 66 31.20 15.16 2.30
N GLN A 67 30.77 13.93 2.03
CA GLN A 67 30.52 13.47 0.67
C GLN A 67 29.23 14.03 0.08
N LEU A 68 28.35 14.66 0.87
CA LEU A 68 27.11 15.26 0.37
C LEU A 68 27.43 16.60 -0.33
N SER A 69 26.76 16.88 -1.45
CA SER A 69 27.11 18.02 -2.32
C SER A 69 26.21 19.23 -2.13
N SER A 70 25.01 19.05 -1.57
CA SER A 70 23.99 20.09 -1.54
C SER A 70 22.96 19.90 -0.44
N VAL A 71 22.32 21.00 -0.01
CA VAL A 71 21.26 21.05 0.99
C VAL A 71 20.02 21.81 0.49
N ASN A 72 18.84 21.29 0.80
CA ASN A 72 17.56 21.99 0.71
C ASN A 72 16.95 22.08 2.12
N LEU A 73 16.40 23.23 2.50
CA LEU A 73 15.66 23.39 3.76
C LEU A 73 14.16 23.40 3.49
N ILE A 74 13.39 22.78 4.36
CA ILE A 74 11.93 22.78 4.37
C ILE A 74 11.52 23.60 5.60
N LEU A 75 10.89 24.74 5.35
CA LEU A 75 10.56 25.77 6.33
C LEU A 75 9.03 25.93 6.40
N SER A 76 8.48 26.18 7.59
CA SER A 76 7.05 26.46 7.79
C SER A 76 6.83 27.11 9.14
N ASP A 77 5.96 28.13 9.19
CA ASP A 77 5.53 28.75 10.45
C ASP A 77 4.64 27.84 11.30
N LEU A 78 4.13 26.75 10.72
CA LEU A 78 3.36 25.74 11.45
C LEU A 78 4.27 24.72 12.15
N PHE A 79 5.57 24.69 11.85
CA PHE A 79 6.46 23.69 12.42
C PHE A 79 6.73 23.91 13.91
N HIS A 80 6.30 22.94 14.70
CA HIS A 80 6.83 22.68 16.03
C HIS A 80 7.63 21.37 16.02
N LYS A 81 8.39 21.11 17.10
CA LYS A 81 9.31 19.96 17.19
C LYS A 81 8.67 18.61 16.83
N SER A 82 7.47 18.32 17.35
CA SER A 82 6.78 17.07 17.03
C SER A 82 6.37 16.96 15.56
N ALA A 83 6.00 18.08 14.92
CA ALA A 83 5.64 18.10 13.50
C ALA A 83 6.86 17.89 12.60
N THR A 84 8.01 18.49 12.93
CA THR A 84 9.25 18.27 12.15
C THR A 84 9.79 16.86 12.27
N LEU A 85 9.65 16.24 13.45
CA LEU A 85 10.03 14.85 13.67
C LEU A 85 9.12 13.86 12.92
N ASP A 86 7.81 14.10 12.90
CA ASP A 86 6.87 13.30 12.09
C ASP A 86 7.10 13.53 10.58
N LEU A 87 7.41 14.76 10.17
CA LEU A 87 7.74 15.09 8.79
C LEU A 87 9.04 14.41 8.33
N GLU A 88 10.11 14.49 9.13
CA GLU A 88 11.37 13.78 8.88
C GLU A 88 11.13 12.28 8.75
N SER A 89 10.38 11.68 9.68
CA SER A 89 10.08 10.25 9.65
C SER A 89 9.32 9.84 8.39
N ASN A 90 8.31 10.63 7.99
CA ASN A 90 7.57 10.39 6.75
C ASN A 90 8.47 10.57 5.52
N LEU A 91 9.32 11.61 5.47
CA LEU A 91 10.24 11.82 4.35
C LEU A 91 11.25 10.68 4.22
N ILE A 92 11.86 10.21 5.32
CA ILE A 92 12.75 9.04 5.29
C ILE A 92 12.01 7.82 4.74
N LYS A 93 10.80 7.57 5.25
CA LYS A 93 9.98 6.42 4.86
C LYS A 93 9.57 6.45 3.38
N TYR A 94 9.14 7.60 2.85
CA TYR A 94 8.68 7.70 1.47
C TYR A 94 9.83 7.89 0.47
N ILE A 95 10.89 8.64 0.80
CA ILE A 95 12.06 8.81 -0.09
C ILE A 95 12.81 7.47 -0.24
N SER A 96 12.99 6.70 0.84
CA SER A 96 13.60 5.37 0.73
C SER A 96 12.80 4.44 -0.19
N ALA A 97 11.48 4.62 -0.27
CA ALA A 97 10.61 3.82 -1.12
C ALA A 97 10.40 4.38 -2.54
N ASP A 98 10.78 5.64 -2.80
CA ASP A 98 10.74 6.23 -4.15
C ASP A 98 11.84 5.66 -5.07
N GLY A 99 12.93 5.16 -4.48
CA GLY A 99 14.05 4.52 -5.19
C GLY A 99 14.98 5.50 -5.93
N GLN A 100 14.76 6.81 -5.79
CA GLN A 100 15.62 7.87 -6.34
C GLN A 100 16.98 7.94 -5.62
N TYR A 101 16.96 7.83 -4.29
CA TYR A 101 18.13 8.00 -3.44
C TYR A 101 18.34 6.81 -2.49
N SER A 102 19.60 6.50 -2.20
CA SER A 102 19.98 5.64 -1.07
C SER A 102 20.13 6.50 0.18
N LEU A 103 19.18 6.40 1.11
CA LEU A 103 19.24 7.16 2.36
C LEU A 103 20.34 6.63 3.29
N GLN A 104 21.19 7.54 3.77
CA GLN A 104 22.23 7.26 4.76
C GLN A 104 21.63 7.04 6.13
N ASN A 105 20.67 7.87 6.54
CA ASN A 105 19.95 7.68 7.78
C ASN A 105 18.63 6.95 7.58
N GLY A 106 18.32 6.09 8.54
CA GLY A 106 17.03 5.44 8.66
C GLY A 106 16.47 5.70 10.04
N ASN A 107 15.25 6.22 10.11
CA ASN A 107 14.44 5.95 11.28
C ASN A 107 14.14 4.46 11.21
N LEU A 108 14.41 3.71 12.26
CA LEU A 108 14.10 2.28 12.37
C LEU A 108 12.59 2.00 12.31
N GLY A 109 11.74 2.85 11.73
CA GLY A 109 10.30 2.69 11.85
C GLY A 109 9.82 2.61 13.31
N ILE A 110 10.58 3.14 14.26
CA ILE A 110 10.21 3.10 15.67
C ILE A 110 9.40 4.35 16.04
N SER A 111 9.63 5.46 15.35
CA SER A 111 8.89 6.70 15.60
C SER A 111 7.47 6.65 15.01
N ASN A 112 6.47 6.62 15.90
CA ASN A 112 5.07 6.90 15.58
C ASN A 112 4.43 7.76 16.67
N HIS A 113 4.79 9.04 16.69
CA HIS A 113 4.31 9.99 17.67
C HIS A 113 2.88 10.41 17.36
N GLN A 114 2.00 10.38 18.37
CA GLN A 114 0.69 11.02 18.32
C GLN A 114 0.85 12.43 18.88
N TYR A 115 0.35 13.43 18.15
CA TYR A 115 0.40 14.83 18.56
C TYR A 115 -0.81 15.59 18.02
N TYR A 116 -1.05 16.77 18.61
CA TYR A 116 -2.19 17.63 18.27
C TYR A 116 -2.19 17.96 16.78
N GLU A 117 -3.37 17.95 16.15
CA GLU A 117 -3.56 18.29 14.73
C GLU A 117 -2.77 17.47 13.70
N LYS A 118 -2.31 16.25 14.03
CA LYS A 118 -1.58 15.37 13.10
C LYS A 118 -2.19 15.25 11.69
N LYS A 119 -3.52 15.31 11.57
CA LYS A 119 -4.20 15.31 10.26
C LYS A 119 -3.86 16.52 9.39
N VAL A 120 -3.75 17.71 9.99
CA VAL A 120 -3.36 18.95 9.31
C VAL A 120 -1.94 18.83 8.77
N TYR A 121 -1.01 18.29 9.58
CA TYR A 121 0.37 18.06 9.15
C TYR A 121 0.52 16.95 8.11
N TRP A 122 -0.40 15.98 8.09
CA TRP A 122 -0.44 15.00 7.02
C TRP A 122 -0.81 15.62 5.68
N ASP A 123 -1.78 16.54 5.67
CA ASP A 123 -2.13 17.28 4.45
C ASP A 123 -0.97 18.22 4.03
N LEU A 124 -0.32 18.88 5.00
CA LEU A 124 0.91 19.66 4.74
C LEU A 124 2.03 18.78 4.15
N PHE A 125 2.21 17.55 4.64
CA PHE A 125 3.19 16.60 4.11
C PHE A 125 2.89 16.22 2.66
N LYS A 126 1.61 16.03 2.28
CA LYS A 126 1.25 15.78 0.87
C LYS A 126 1.66 16.95 -0.02
N ASP A 127 1.38 18.17 0.42
CA ASP A 127 1.76 19.37 -0.34
C ASP A 127 3.29 19.50 -0.46
N ILE A 128 4.03 19.24 0.62
CA ILE A 128 5.50 19.19 0.62
C ILE A 128 6.00 18.10 -0.34
N TRP A 129 5.38 16.92 -0.32
CA TRP A 129 5.76 15.82 -1.20
C TRP A 129 5.58 16.17 -2.68
N ASP A 130 4.45 16.78 -3.04
CA ASP A 130 4.21 17.20 -4.41
C ASP A 130 5.16 18.31 -4.86
N GLU A 131 5.57 19.23 -3.97
CA GLU A 131 6.62 20.20 -4.26
C GLU A 131 7.97 19.51 -4.50
N LEU A 132 8.36 18.55 -3.64
CA LEU A 132 9.57 17.75 -3.79
C LEU A 132 9.62 17.02 -5.14
N ARG A 133 8.45 16.59 -5.65
CA ARG A 133 8.33 15.99 -6.99
C ARG A 133 8.54 17.02 -8.09
N GLN A 134 7.97 18.22 -7.96
CA GLN A 134 8.10 19.28 -8.94
C GLN A 134 9.56 19.74 -9.12
N ILE A 135 10.32 19.83 -8.02
CA ILE A 135 11.74 20.19 -8.05
C ILE A 135 12.67 19.01 -8.36
N GLY A 136 12.12 17.81 -8.58
CA GLY A 136 12.86 16.62 -9.02
C GLY A 136 13.65 15.89 -7.92
N ILE A 137 13.38 16.18 -6.64
CA ILE A 137 13.93 15.39 -5.53
C ILE A 137 13.25 14.01 -5.48
N THR A 138 11.94 13.95 -5.66
CA THR A 138 11.21 12.68 -5.71
C THR A 138 10.58 12.48 -7.09
N ARG A 139 10.29 11.24 -7.47
CA ARG A 139 9.72 10.92 -8.78
C ARG A 139 8.25 10.56 -8.71
N HIS A 140 7.85 9.72 -7.76
CA HIS A 140 6.53 9.10 -7.76
C HIS A 140 5.57 9.77 -6.78
N SER A 141 4.26 9.66 -7.05
CA SER A 141 3.23 10.11 -6.12
C SER A 141 3.18 9.22 -4.87
N LEU A 142 2.60 9.75 -3.79
CA LEU A 142 2.39 8.97 -2.56
C LEU A 142 1.57 7.71 -2.83
N ASP A 143 0.53 7.78 -3.66
CA ASP A 143 -0.31 6.62 -4.00
C ASP A 143 0.45 5.53 -4.76
N PHE A 144 1.35 5.92 -5.67
CA PHE A 144 2.23 4.98 -6.35
C PHE A 144 3.16 4.29 -5.34
N ILE A 145 3.79 5.07 -4.46
CA ILE A 145 4.73 4.54 -3.47
C ILE A 145 4.01 3.63 -2.47
N ASN A 146 2.85 4.03 -1.96
CA ASN A 146 2.02 3.23 -1.05
C ASN A 146 1.67 1.85 -1.61
N ASN A 147 1.52 1.75 -2.93
CA ASN A 147 1.25 0.50 -3.64
C ASN A 147 2.53 -0.26 -4.02
N SER A 148 3.70 0.36 -3.96
CA SER A 148 4.96 -0.34 -4.27
C SER A 148 5.32 -1.39 -3.23
N ASP A 149 5.88 -2.51 -3.69
CA ASP A 149 6.43 -3.54 -2.80
C ASP A 149 7.55 -2.97 -1.90
N LEU A 150 8.35 -2.04 -2.45
CA LEU A 150 9.43 -1.40 -1.70
C LEU A 150 8.92 -0.70 -0.46
N PHE A 151 7.77 -0.01 -0.54
CA PHE A 151 7.15 0.64 0.61
C PHE A 151 6.45 -0.35 1.55
N LYS A 152 5.68 -1.31 1.01
CA LYS A 152 4.90 -2.26 1.81
C LYS A 152 5.76 -3.12 2.72
N TYR A 153 6.91 -3.54 2.20
CA TYR A 153 7.89 -4.36 2.91
C TYR A 153 9.12 -3.57 3.34
N SER A 154 9.07 -2.23 3.29
CA SER A 154 10.17 -1.37 3.71
C SER A 154 10.49 -1.58 5.19
N PRO A 155 11.76 -1.78 5.56
CA PRO A 155 12.17 -1.80 6.96
C PRO A 155 12.06 -0.43 7.63
N TYR A 156 11.84 0.66 6.87
CA TYR A 156 11.66 2.01 7.40
C TYR A 156 10.19 2.33 7.73
N LYS A 157 9.28 1.37 7.54
CA LYS A 157 7.88 1.55 7.89
C LYS A 157 7.70 1.52 9.40
N SER A 158 6.98 2.50 9.94
CA SER A 158 6.69 2.54 11.37
C SER A 158 5.97 1.27 11.85
N LEU A 159 6.51 0.64 12.88
CA LEU A 159 5.95 -0.52 13.54
C LEU A 159 4.84 -0.10 14.50
N SER A 160 3.84 -0.95 14.68
CA SER A 160 2.87 -0.80 15.76
C SER A 160 3.47 -1.21 17.10
N LYS A 161 2.87 -0.77 18.21
CA LYS A 161 3.24 -1.22 19.57
C LYS A 161 3.24 -2.75 19.70
N GLU A 162 2.25 -3.41 19.09
CA GLU A 162 2.15 -4.87 19.04
C GLU A 162 3.31 -5.52 18.26
N GLN A 163 3.78 -4.88 17.18
CA GLN A 163 4.95 -5.36 16.44
C GLN A 163 6.25 -5.16 17.24
N ILE A 164 6.41 -4.03 17.92
CA ILE A 164 7.53 -3.77 18.83
C ILE A 164 7.58 -4.84 19.93
N LYS A 165 6.43 -5.14 20.56
CA LYS A 165 6.32 -6.24 21.53
C LYS A 165 6.71 -7.59 20.93
N GLY A 166 6.29 -7.86 19.69
CA GLY A 166 6.69 -9.06 18.95
C GLY A 166 8.21 -9.14 18.73
N LEU A 167 8.87 -8.02 18.46
CA LEU A 167 10.34 -7.97 18.36
C LEU A 167 11.03 -8.22 19.70
N LYS A 168 10.60 -7.54 20.77
CA LYS A 168 11.15 -7.75 22.13
C LYS A 168 11.08 -9.24 22.52
N MET A 169 9.93 -9.88 22.27
CA MET A 169 9.72 -11.31 22.48
C MET A 169 10.72 -12.16 21.68
N ILE A 170 10.92 -11.87 20.38
CA ILE A 170 11.88 -12.62 19.56
C ILE A 170 13.32 -12.41 20.04
N LEU A 171 13.71 -11.19 20.41
CA LEU A 171 15.05 -10.91 20.94
C LEU A 171 15.30 -11.69 22.25
N ASN A 172 14.30 -11.76 23.14
CA ASN A 172 14.40 -12.60 24.34
C ASN A 172 14.60 -14.08 24.00
N CYS A 173 13.91 -14.61 22.99
CA CYS A 173 14.15 -15.98 22.53
C CYS A 173 15.57 -16.19 22.00
N LEU A 174 16.15 -15.19 21.33
CA LEU A 174 17.54 -15.23 20.86
C LEU A 174 18.56 -15.18 22.01
N LEU A 175 18.20 -14.59 23.15
CA LEU A 175 19.06 -14.53 24.34
C LEU A 175 19.07 -15.83 25.14
N ASP A 176 17.98 -16.62 25.12
CA ASP A 176 17.93 -17.93 25.77
C ASP A 176 19.02 -18.88 25.22
N GLU A 177 19.89 -19.38 26.10
CA GLU A 177 20.99 -20.28 25.75
C GLU A 177 20.53 -21.70 25.41
N ASN A 178 19.36 -22.08 25.92
CA ASN A 178 18.76 -23.40 25.68
C ASN A 178 17.87 -23.38 24.43
N ALA A 179 17.60 -22.22 23.84
CA ALA A 179 16.77 -22.08 22.66
C ALA A 179 17.59 -22.20 21.38
N LYS A 180 17.35 -23.28 20.62
CA LYS A 180 17.83 -23.42 19.23
C LYS A 180 16.78 -22.93 18.24
N VAL A 181 15.50 -23.11 18.55
CA VAL A 181 14.39 -22.79 17.64
C VAL A 181 13.40 -21.87 18.34
N SER A 182 13.07 -20.75 17.70
CA SER A 182 11.95 -19.88 18.07
C SER A 182 10.83 -20.05 17.05
N LEU A 183 9.82 -20.84 17.40
CA LEU A 183 8.65 -21.07 16.54
C LEU A 183 7.59 -20.02 16.84
N ILE A 184 7.42 -19.06 15.92
CA ILE A 184 6.54 -17.91 16.09
C ILE A 184 5.24 -18.15 15.34
N HIS A 185 4.18 -18.48 16.06
CA HIS A 185 2.85 -18.63 15.50
C HIS A 185 2.21 -17.28 15.20
N GLY A 186 1.55 -17.14 14.06
CA GLY A 186 0.72 -15.97 13.76
C GLY A 186 -0.16 -16.22 12.55
N GLY A 187 -1.38 -15.69 12.58
CA GLY A 187 -2.32 -15.78 11.45
C GLY A 187 -1.86 -14.96 10.24
N ALA A 188 -2.55 -15.11 9.10
CA ALA A 188 -2.31 -14.31 7.92
C ALA A 188 -2.48 -12.83 8.28
N GLY A 189 -1.50 -11.97 8.00
CA GLY A 189 -1.54 -10.52 8.24
C GLY A 189 -1.16 -10.01 9.64
N THR A 190 -0.63 -10.87 10.52
CA THR A 190 -0.08 -10.46 11.84
C THR A 190 1.28 -9.77 11.72
N GLY A 191 1.68 -9.35 10.51
CA GLY A 191 2.93 -8.65 10.26
C GLY A 191 4.19 -9.53 10.25
N LYS A 192 4.08 -10.86 10.14
CA LYS A 192 5.23 -11.81 10.19
C LYS A 192 6.37 -11.42 9.24
N SER A 193 6.07 -11.21 7.97
CA SER A 193 7.07 -10.81 6.96
C SER A 193 7.71 -9.47 7.28
N ILE A 194 6.93 -8.48 7.74
CA ILE A 194 7.47 -7.17 8.13
C ILE A 194 8.38 -7.32 9.35
N LEU A 195 7.99 -8.10 10.36
CA LEU A 195 8.81 -8.40 11.53
C LEU A 195 10.11 -9.13 11.16
N ALA A 196 10.05 -10.09 10.23
CA ALA A 196 11.23 -10.81 9.76
C ALA A 196 12.24 -9.87 9.07
N ILE A 197 11.76 -9.03 8.15
CA ILE A 197 12.58 -8.05 7.43
C ILE A 197 13.16 -7.01 8.39
N PHE A 198 12.32 -6.55 9.31
CA PHE A 198 12.71 -5.55 10.30
C PHE A 198 13.76 -6.08 11.26
N LEU A 199 13.55 -7.27 11.84
CA LEU A 199 14.52 -7.92 12.71
C LEU A 199 15.85 -8.12 11.99
N PHE A 200 15.80 -8.51 10.72
CA PHE A 200 17.00 -8.68 9.89
C PHE A 200 17.79 -7.35 9.77
N LYS A 201 17.09 -6.26 9.45
CA LYS A 201 17.64 -4.90 9.41
C LYS A 201 18.23 -4.50 10.76
N LEU A 202 17.48 -4.71 11.85
CA LEU A 202 17.85 -4.32 13.21
C LEU A 202 19.15 -4.99 13.67
N LEU A 203 19.29 -6.29 13.40
CA LEU A 203 20.49 -7.06 13.76
C LEU A 203 21.73 -6.66 12.91
N LYS A 204 21.52 -6.18 11.68
CA LYS A 204 22.60 -5.77 10.76
C LYS A 204 23.03 -4.31 10.86
N THR A 205 22.16 -3.42 11.32
CA THR A 205 22.44 -1.97 11.40
C THR A 205 23.34 -1.67 12.60
N ASP A 206 24.39 -0.87 12.46
CA ASP A 206 25.34 -0.60 13.56
C ASP A 206 24.71 0.20 14.70
N LEU A 207 25.20 -0.02 15.93
CA LEU A 207 24.61 0.59 17.13
C LEU A 207 24.82 2.11 17.20
N GLU A 208 25.81 2.62 16.47
CA GLU A 208 26.15 4.05 16.38
C GLU A 208 25.23 4.82 15.42
N ASP A 209 24.56 4.12 14.51
CA ASP A 209 23.61 4.70 13.57
C ASP A 209 22.28 5.11 14.24
N PHE A 210 22.08 4.73 15.51
CA PHE A 210 20.85 4.99 16.25
C PHE A 210 20.87 6.35 16.95
N ASN A 211 19.81 7.13 16.72
CA ASN A 211 19.58 8.38 17.44
C ASN A 211 18.82 8.12 18.73
N TYR A 212 19.54 7.98 19.84
CA TYR A 212 18.98 7.72 21.18
C TYR A 212 18.20 8.90 21.76
N ALA A 213 18.27 10.10 21.17
CA ALA A 213 17.66 11.31 21.74
C ALA A 213 16.11 11.29 21.71
N ASP A 214 15.52 10.45 20.86
CA ASP A 214 14.07 10.39 20.62
C ASP A 214 13.43 9.10 21.15
N PHE A 215 14.14 8.33 21.98
CA PHE A 215 13.63 7.05 22.51
C PHE A 215 12.67 7.28 23.66
N ASP A 216 11.54 6.57 23.63
CA ASP A 216 10.70 6.38 24.80
C ASP A 216 11.14 5.15 25.61
N GLU A 217 10.46 4.86 26.72
CA GLU A 217 10.76 3.70 27.59
C GLU A 217 10.67 2.37 26.82
N ASP A 218 9.74 2.27 25.86
CA ASP A 218 9.55 1.06 25.07
C ASP A 218 10.76 0.84 24.14
N ASP A 219 11.28 1.92 23.56
CA ASP A 219 12.45 1.92 22.70
C ASP A 219 13.71 1.56 23.49
N GLU A 220 13.93 2.20 24.65
CA GLU A 220 15.09 1.91 25.50
C GLU A 220 15.21 0.42 25.85
N GLU A 221 14.08 -0.21 26.22
CA GLU A 221 14.05 -1.65 26.50
C GLU A 221 14.40 -2.48 25.25
N LEU A 222 13.80 -2.17 24.09
CA LEU A 222 14.07 -2.87 22.84
C LEU A 222 15.56 -2.78 22.47
N PHE A 223 16.15 -1.61 22.63
CA PHE A 223 17.56 -1.36 22.34
C PHE A 223 18.50 -2.01 23.35
N SER A 224 18.12 -2.10 24.62
CA SER A 224 18.86 -2.86 25.63
C SER A 224 18.97 -4.33 25.22
N LEU A 225 17.83 -4.96 24.86
CA LEU A 225 17.80 -6.34 24.37
C LEU A 225 18.64 -6.52 23.10
N LEU A 226 18.55 -5.58 22.16
CA LEU A 226 19.34 -5.62 20.93
C LEU A 226 20.85 -5.59 21.21
N LYS A 227 21.30 -4.76 22.16
CA LYS A 227 22.71 -4.68 22.56
C LYS A 227 23.20 -6.01 23.12
N GLU A 228 22.38 -6.67 23.95
CA GLU A 228 22.71 -7.99 24.50
C GLU A 228 22.78 -9.07 23.41
N VAL A 229 21.81 -9.08 22.48
CA VAL A 229 21.81 -10.03 21.36
C VAL A 229 23.05 -9.84 20.50
N LYS A 230 23.41 -8.60 20.14
CA LYS A 230 24.62 -8.31 19.37
C LYS A 230 25.91 -8.69 20.10
N LYS A 231 25.92 -8.61 21.43
CA LYS A 231 27.05 -9.07 22.25
C LYS A 231 27.17 -10.61 22.21
N LYS A 232 26.05 -11.32 22.23
CA LYS A 232 25.99 -12.80 22.11
C LYS A 232 26.43 -13.28 20.72
N PHE A 233 25.97 -12.60 19.67
CA PHE A 233 26.25 -12.98 18.28
C PHE A 233 27.17 -11.96 17.59
N LYS A 234 28.48 -12.09 17.80
CA LYS A 234 29.48 -11.24 17.12
C LYS A 234 29.61 -11.66 15.65
N ASP A 235 29.37 -10.73 14.72
CA ASP A 235 29.41 -10.93 13.26
C ASP A 235 28.50 -12.06 12.71
N LEU A 236 27.19 -11.94 12.94
CA LEU A 236 26.15 -12.88 12.48
C LEU A 236 26.22 -13.18 10.97
N ASN A 237 26.53 -14.44 10.62
CA ASN A 237 26.17 -14.98 9.31
C ASN A 237 24.69 -15.41 9.33
N MET A 238 23.85 -14.68 8.61
CA MET A 238 22.40 -14.80 8.70
C MET A 238 21.71 -14.81 7.35
N ALA A 239 20.60 -15.53 7.27
CA ALA A 239 19.81 -15.68 6.05
C ALA A 239 18.31 -15.55 6.33
N LEU A 240 17.61 -14.87 5.43
CA LEU A 240 16.16 -14.81 5.38
C LEU A 240 15.67 -15.84 4.34
N VAL A 241 15.10 -16.93 4.81
CA VAL A 241 14.60 -18.02 3.96
C VAL A 241 13.14 -17.74 3.61
N ILE A 242 12.86 -17.66 2.30
CA ILE A 242 11.51 -17.51 1.75
C ILE A 242 11.28 -18.64 0.74
N PRO A 243 10.39 -19.61 1.05
CA PRO A 243 10.11 -20.75 0.15
C PRO A 243 9.57 -20.33 -1.22
N MET A 244 8.70 -19.32 -1.25
CA MET A 244 8.01 -18.86 -2.45
C MET A 244 8.91 -17.98 -3.34
N ALA A 245 9.16 -18.42 -4.58
CA ALA A 245 10.10 -17.76 -5.48
C ALA A 245 9.70 -16.33 -5.89
N SER A 246 8.42 -16.07 -6.15
CA SER A 246 7.91 -14.73 -6.50
C SER A 246 8.15 -13.74 -5.38
N PHE A 247 7.63 -14.05 -4.19
CA PHE A 247 7.78 -13.21 -3.00
C PHE A 247 9.25 -13.05 -2.59
N ARG A 248 10.06 -14.13 -2.69
CA ARG A 248 11.51 -14.07 -2.46
C ARG A 248 12.19 -13.06 -3.38
N LYS A 249 11.83 -13.01 -4.67
CA LYS A 249 12.39 -12.06 -5.63
C LYS A 249 12.05 -10.62 -5.24
N THR A 250 10.81 -10.37 -4.83
CA THR A 250 10.36 -9.07 -4.32
C THR A 250 11.20 -8.64 -3.11
N ILE A 251 11.31 -9.48 -2.07
CA ILE A 251 12.07 -9.12 -0.87
C ILE A 251 13.57 -8.99 -1.15
N SER A 252 14.14 -9.80 -2.05
CA SER A 252 15.52 -9.63 -2.50
C SER A 252 15.75 -8.27 -3.15
N ASN A 253 14.77 -7.74 -3.91
CA ASN A 253 14.84 -6.40 -4.46
C ASN A 253 14.70 -5.30 -3.39
N VAL A 254 13.84 -5.50 -2.39
CA VAL A 254 13.75 -4.60 -1.22
C VAL A 254 15.11 -4.50 -0.54
N PHE A 255 15.77 -5.63 -0.27
CA PHE A 255 17.07 -5.66 0.41
C PHE A 255 18.18 -4.96 -0.37
N LYS A 256 18.13 -4.95 -1.70
CA LYS A 256 19.12 -4.21 -2.53
C LYS A 256 19.02 -2.69 -2.40
N ASN A 257 17.84 -2.17 -2.08
CA ASN A 257 17.57 -0.74 -1.97
C ASN A 257 17.72 -0.22 -0.54
N VAL A 258 18.12 -1.07 0.40
CA VAL A 258 18.24 -0.75 1.82
C VAL A 258 19.70 -0.78 2.20
N ASN A 259 20.21 0.34 2.71
CA ASN A 259 21.60 0.44 3.17
C ASN A 259 21.89 -0.62 4.26
N GLY A 260 23.07 -1.26 4.16
CA GLY A 260 23.52 -2.34 5.05
C GLY A 260 22.99 -3.75 4.71
N LEU A 261 22.06 -3.88 3.75
CA LEU A 261 21.49 -5.18 3.34
C LEU A 261 21.95 -5.59 1.94
N SER A 262 21.82 -6.89 1.65
CA SER A 262 22.12 -7.44 0.32
C SER A 262 21.03 -8.41 -0.12
N GLY A 263 20.62 -8.33 -1.38
CA GLY A 263 19.66 -9.26 -1.96
C GLY A 263 20.09 -10.74 -1.91
N LYS A 264 21.39 -11.03 -1.72
CA LYS A 264 21.93 -12.39 -1.53
C LYS A 264 21.60 -13.00 -0.16
N MET A 265 21.22 -12.17 0.81
CA MET A 265 20.81 -12.61 2.15
C MET A 265 19.40 -13.22 2.16
N VAL A 266 18.61 -12.95 1.12
CA VAL A 266 17.27 -13.52 0.95
C VAL A 266 17.38 -14.74 0.05
N ILE A 267 17.19 -15.92 0.64
CA ILE A 267 17.50 -17.21 -0.01
C ILE A 267 16.28 -18.13 -0.09
N GLY A 268 16.36 -19.12 -0.97
CA GLY A 268 15.42 -20.23 -0.99
C GLY A 268 15.86 -21.37 -0.08
N PRO A 269 14.96 -22.30 0.27
CA PRO A 269 15.32 -23.46 1.08
C PRO A 269 16.43 -24.32 0.43
N SER A 270 16.48 -24.39 -0.91
CA SER A 270 17.53 -25.13 -1.62
C SER A 270 18.93 -24.61 -1.36
N ASP A 271 19.07 -23.31 -1.07
CA ASP A 271 20.37 -22.67 -0.87
C ASP A 271 20.97 -23.04 0.50
N LEU A 272 20.13 -23.47 1.45
CA LEU A 272 20.55 -23.95 2.77
C LEU A 272 21.50 -25.13 2.67
N ALA A 273 21.39 -25.98 1.65
CA ALA A 273 22.28 -27.13 1.48
C ALA A 273 23.76 -26.74 1.26
N ASN A 274 24.05 -25.45 1.03
CA ASN A 274 25.39 -24.99 0.69
C ASN A 274 26.17 -24.36 1.84
N ASN A 275 25.49 -23.83 2.87
CA ASN A 275 26.14 -23.04 3.92
C ASN A 275 25.50 -23.32 5.28
N LYS A 276 26.30 -23.19 6.34
CA LYS A 276 25.79 -23.07 7.71
C LYS A 276 25.66 -21.59 8.10
N TYR A 277 24.67 -21.31 8.92
CA TYR A 277 24.31 -19.97 9.37
C TYR A 277 24.22 -19.92 10.89
N ASP A 278 24.60 -18.78 11.46
CA ASP A 278 24.43 -18.53 12.89
C ASP A 278 22.95 -18.31 13.21
N LEU A 279 22.25 -17.57 12.35
CA LEU A 279 20.83 -17.29 12.47
C LEU A 279 20.10 -17.48 11.13
N ILE A 280 19.11 -18.38 11.10
CA ILE A 280 18.15 -18.49 10.00
C ILE A 280 16.82 -17.89 10.44
N ILE A 281 16.30 -16.94 9.67
CA ILE A 281 14.92 -16.46 9.81
C ILE A 281 14.12 -17.04 8.65
N VAL A 282 13.09 -17.85 8.95
CA VAL A 282 12.19 -18.42 7.94
C VAL A 282 10.89 -17.64 7.97
N ASP A 283 10.57 -16.97 6.86
CA ASP A 283 9.22 -16.45 6.64
C ASP A 283 8.35 -17.52 5.96
N GLU A 284 7.07 -17.54 6.30
CA GLU A 284 6.09 -18.50 5.77
C GLU A 284 6.55 -19.96 5.92
N GLY A 285 7.01 -20.34 7.12
CA GLY A 285 7.57 -21.68 7.40
C GLY A 285 6.64 -22.84 7.07
N HIS A 286 5.32 -22.62 7.11
CA HIS A 286 4.30 -23.58 6.67
C HIS A 286 4.39 -23.95 5.17
N ARG A 287 5.22 -23.24 4.38
CA ARG A 287 5.47 -23.49 2.95
C ARG A 287 6.82 -24.12 2.66
N LEU A 288 7.61 -24.42 3.69
CA LEU A 288 8.72 -25.35 3.57
C LEU A 288 8.18 -26.67 3.02
N ARG A 289 8.96 -27.34 2.18
CA ARG A 289 8.46 -28.47 1.39
C ARG A 289 8.96 -29.81 1.92
N ARG A 290 8.16 -30.84 1.73
CA ARG A 290 8.55 -32.26 1.79
C ARG A 290 8.56 -32.87 0.40
N ARG A 291 9.09 -34.09 0.27
CA ARG A 291 9.25 -34.80 -1.00
C ARG A 291 7.95 -35.34 -1.62
N VAL A 292 6.96 -34.47 -1.83
CA VAL A 292 5.63 -34.80 -2.40
C VAL A 292 5.26 -33.77 -3.47
N ASN A 293 4.82 -34.24 -4.64
CA ASN A 293 4.36 -33.40 -5.78
C ASN A 293 5.23 -32.17 -6.10
N LEU A 294 6.56 -32.32 -6.06
CA LEU A 294 7.51 -31.22 -6.26
C LEU A 294 7.76 -30.85 -7.74
N GLY A 295 7.20 -31.59 -8.69
CA GLY A 295 7.42 -31.37 -10.11
C GLY A 295 8.91 -31.41 -10.48
N SER A 296 9.41 -30.38 -11.18
CA SER A 296 10.83 -30.29 -11.56
C SER A 296 11.79 -30.16 -10.37
N TYR A 297 11.29 -29.83 -9.17
CA TYR A 297 12.12 -29.65 -7.98
C TYR A 297 12.49 -30.97 -7.27
N PHE A 298 11.91 -32.12 -7.65
CA PHE A 298 12.26 -33.42 -7.08
C PHE A 298 13.78 -33.71 -7.14
N GLY A 299 14.41 -33.45 -8.28
CA GLY A 299 15.84 -33.71 -8.45
C GLY A 299 16.73 -32.82 -7.55
N THR A 300 16.34 -31.55 -7.36
CA THR A 300 17.05 -30.63 -6.47
C THR A 300 16.87 -31.03 -5.01
N PHE A 301 15.66 -31.45 -4.63
CA PHE A 301 15.38 -31.93 -3.27
C PHE A 301 16.23 -33.16 -2.92
N ASP A 302 16.26 -34.16 -3.81
CA ASP A 302 17.03 -35.39 -3.61
C ASP A 302 18.53 -35.11 -3.41
N LYS A 303 19.12 -34.29 -4.28
CA LYS A 303 20.54 -33.90 -4.20
C LYS A 303 20.87 -33.16 -2.91
N ASN A 304 19.96 -32.30 -2.46
CA ASN A 304 20.15 -31.55 -1.23
C ASN A 304 20.07 -32.45 0.01
N CYS A 305 19.12 -33.39 0.05
CA CYS A 305 19.05 -34.39 1.12
C CYS A 305 20.33 -35.24 1.15
N GLU A 306 20.82 -35.70 0.01
CA GLU A 306 22.09 -36.45 -0.08
C GLU A 306 23.27 -35.63 0.45
N LYS A 307 23.39 -34.37 0.01
CA LYS A 307 24.44 -33.45 0.47
C LYS A 307 24.38 -33.18 1.98
N LEU A 308 23.18 -33.16 2.55
CA LEU A 308 22.95 -32.93 3.99
C LEU A 308 22.99 -34.23 4.82
N GLY A 309 23.16 -35.40 4.19
CA GLY A 309 23.13 -36.69 4.88
C GLY A 309 21.74 -37.06 5.43
N LEU A 310 20.67 -36.57 4.82
CA LEU A 310 19.28 -36.79 5.22
C LEU A 310 18.61 -37.81 4.31
N ASP A 311 17.71 -38.64 4.87
CA ASP A 311 16.84 -39.49 4.06
C ASP A 311 15.75 -38.65 3.39
N LYS A 312 15.82 -38.57 2.06
CA LYS A 312 14.87 -37.84 1.22
C LYS A 312 13.41 -38.26 1.38
N SER A 313 13.14 -39.48 1.85
CA SER A 313 11.78 -40.02 1.97
C SER A 313 11.09 -39.58 3.26
N THR A 314 11.87 -39.23 4.28
CA THR A 314 11.38 -38.89 5.62
C THR A 314 11.67 -37.45 6.02
N SER A 315 12.64 -36.80 5.37
CA SER A 315 13.01 -35.40 5.62
C SER A 315 12.20 -34.38 4.80
N SER A 316 12.29 -33.13 5.25
CA SER A 316 11.67 -31.94 4.70
C SER A 316 12.66 -30.77 4.72
N GLU A 317 12.30 -29.67 4.07
CA GLU A 317 13.05 -28.41 4.14
C GLU A 317 13.08 -27.82 5.56
N LEU A 318 12.17 -28.22 6.45
CA LEU A 318 12.22 -27.88 7.88
C LEU A 318 13.43 -28.51 8.56
N ASP A 319 13.75 -29.76 8.22
CA ASP A 319 14.94 -30.45 8.74
C ASP A 319 16.22 -29.77 8.24
N TRP A 320 16.21 -29.24 7.00
CA TRP A 320 17.34 -28.50 6.45
C TRP A 320 17.59 -27.21 7.23
N VAL A 321 16.53 -26.47 7.58
CA VAL A 321 16.61 -25.27 8.42
C VAL A 321 17.26 -25.61 9.77
N ILE A 322 16.72 -26.61 10.47
CA ILE A 322 17.19 -26.99 11.81
C ILE A 322 18.64 -27.48 11.77
N LEU A 323 19.04 -28.21 10.73
CA LEU A 323 20.40 -28.75 10.58
C LEU A 323 21.44 -27.66 10.26
N GLN A 324 21.07 -26.67 9.43
CA GLN A 324 21.98 -25.65 8.92
C GLN A 324 22.02 -24.35 9.74
N SER A 325 21.19 -24.24 10.77
CA SER A 325 21.22 -23.12 11.73
C SER A 325 21.84 -23.51 13.08
N ASN A 326 22.64 -22.59 13.66
CA ASN A 326 22.91 -22.60 15.10
C ASN A 326 21.66 -22.17 15.89
N THR A 327 20.98 -21.13 15.42
CA THR A 327 19.68 -20.66 15.94
C THR A 327 18.72 -20.37 14.78
N SER A 328 17.44 -20.69 14.92
CA SER A 328 16.43 -20.40 13.90
C SER A 328 15.19 -19.73 14.47
N ILE A 329 14.64 -18.78 13.72
CA ILE A 329 13.33 -18.18 13.97
C ILE A 329 12.42 -18.60 12.82
N ILE A 330 11.30 -19.25 13.13
CA ILE A 330 10.39 -19.80 12.12
C ILE A 330 9.01 -19.18 12.30
N PHE A 331 8.60 -18.34 11.36
CA PHE A 331 7.26 -17.77 11.32
C PHE A 331 6.28 -18.78 10.73
N TYR A 332 5.35 -19.26 11.54
CA TYR A 332 4.46 -20.38 11.20
C TYR A 332 2.97 -19.98 11.28
N ASP A 333 2.20 -20.49 10.31
CA ASP A 333 0.75 -20.34 10.26
C ASP A 333 0.13 -21.68 9.86
N GLN A 334 -0.53 -22.33 10.81
CA GLN A 334 -1.10 -23.66 10.64
C GLN A 334 -2.30 -23.72 9.67
N TYR A 335 -2.88 -22.56 9.31
CA TYR A 335 -4.05 -22.46 8.44
C TYR A 335 -3.70 -22.02 7.01
N GLN A 336 -2.43 -21.71 6.73
CA GLN A 336 -1.97 -21.34 5.38
C GLN A 336 -1.21 -22.47 4.67
N SER A 337 -1.20 -23.68 5.22
CA SER A 337 -0.81 -24.88 4.47
C SER A 337 -1.91 -25.22 3.46
N ILE A 338 -1.53 -25.25 2.18
CA ILE A 338 -2.47 -25.34 1.04
C ILE A 338 -2.04 -26.38 -0.01
N LYS A 339 -0.90 -27.07 0.21
CA LYS A 339 -0.42 -28.11 -0.71
C LYS A 339 0.03 -29.36 0.05
N PRO A 340 -0.12 -30.56 -0.56
CA PRO A 340 0.47 -31.78 -0.03
C PRO A 340 1.99 -31.72 0.08
N SER A 341 2.65 -30.90 -0.75
CA SER A 341 4.08 -30.68 -0.73
C SER A 341 4.56 -29.90 0.50
N ASP A 342 3.67 -29.20 1.20
CA ASP A 342 4.03 -28.42 2.38
C ASP A 342 4.44 -29.35 3.53
N THR A 343 5.34 -28.88 4.39
CA THR A 343 5.69 -29.54 5.65
C THR A 343 4.44 -29.70 6.49
N THR A 344 4.24 -30.89 7.05
CA THR A 344 2.99 -31.23 7.72
C THR A 344 2.86 -30.55 9.07
N ARG A 345 1.61 -30.37 9.51
CA ARG A 345 1.30 -29.89 10.87
C ARG A 345 1.95 -30.75 11.95
N ASP A 346 2.03 -32.07 11.73
CA ASP A 346 2.64 -32.98 12.69
C ASP A 346 4.15 -32.79 12.82
N SER A 347 4.86 -32.40 11.75
CA SER A 347 6.27 -32.04 11.83
C SER A 347 6.48 -30.80 12.72
N PHE A 348 5.62 -29.79 12.61
CA PHE A 348 5.67 -28.63 13.50
C PHE A 348 5.30 -28.98 14.94
N LYS A 349 4.28 -29.82 15.16
CA LYS A 349 3.95 -30.32 16.51
C LYS A 349 5.08 -31.10 17.16
N LYS A 350 5.82 -31.91 16.39
CA LYS A 350 7.01 -32.60 16.90
C LYS A 350 8.07 -31.58 17.32
N LEU A 351 8.32 -30.58 16.48
CA LEU A 351 9.26 -29.50 16.78
C LEU A 351 8.86 -28.70 18.02
N GLU A 352 7.56 -28.44 18.22
CA GLU A 352 7.00 -27.79 19.41
C GLU A 352 7.34 -28.55 20.72
N LEU A 353 7.48 -29.88 20.66
CA LEU A 353 7.77 -30.72 21.82
C LEU A 353 9.26 -30.82 22.15
N GLU A 354 10.15 -30.31 21.29
CA GLU A 354 11.59 -30.37 21.50
C GLU A 354 12.02 -29.40 22.62
N PRO A 355 12.91 -29.81 23.54
CA PRO A 355 13.31 -28.98 24.70
C PRO A 355 14.06 -27.70 24.31
N TYR A 356 14.64 -27.69 23.11
CA TYR A 356 15.33 -26.53 22.54
C TYR A 356 14.42 -25.59 21.75
N THR A 357 13.11 -25.86 21.69
CA THR A 357 12.14 -25.03 21.00
C THR A 357 11.45 -24.08 21.98
N ARG A 358 11.29 -22.82 21.57
CA ARG A 358 10.44 -21.82 22.23
C ARG A 358 9.27 -21.51 21.31
N ILE A 359 8.08 -21.55 21.88
CA ILE A 359 6.84 -21.33 21.13
C ILE A 359 6.29 -20.00 21.56
N GLU A 360 6.08 -19.13 20.58
CA GLU A 360 5.54 -17.80 20.82
C GLU A 360 4.39 -17.50 19.86
N LYS A 361 3.55 -16.53 20.20
CA LYS A 361 2.37 -16.20 19.39
C LYS A 361 2.16 -14.71 19.20
N LEU A 362 2.13 -14.30 17.94
CA LEU A 362 1.65 -12.99 17.50
C LEU A 362 0.12 -12.99 17.52
N LYS A 363 -0.48 -12.17 18.39
CA LYS A 363 -1.92 -12.19 18.66
C LYS A 363 -2.72 -11.25 17.77
N THR A 364 -2.12 -10.17 17.28
CA THR A 364 -2.86 -9.05 16.68
C THR A 364 -2.75 -9.05 15.16
N GLN A 365 -3.89 -9.09 14.49
CA GLN A 365 -3.99 -8.86 13.05
C GLN A 365 -4.00 -7.36 12.74
N LEU A 366 -3.06 -6.91 11.92
CA LEU A 366 -2.88 -5.47 11.64
C LEU A 366 -3.19 -5.09 10.18
N ARG A 367 -3.28 -6.08 9.28
CA ARG A 367 -3.36 -5.88 7.83
C ARG A 367 -4.75 -5.48 7.32
N VAL A 368 -5.80 -6.12 7.83
CA VAL A 368 -7.17 -6.00 7.29
C VAL A 368 -7.97 -4.99 8.11
N ARG A 369 -8.55 -3.97 7.47
CA ARG A 369 -9.34 -2.93 8.16
C ARG A 369 -10.60 -3.47 8.84
N GLY A 370 -11.09 -4.63 8.39
CA GLY A 370 -12.16 -5.38 9.08
C GLY A 370 -11.74 -5.93 10.46
N GLY A 371 -10.47 -5.82 10.82
CA GLY A 371 -9.94 -6.18 12.12
C GLY A 371 -10.06 -7.68 12.44
N ASN A 372 -9.85 -8.00 13.72
CA ASN A 372 -9.92 -9.39 14.20
C ASN A 372 -11.33 -10.00 14.04
N GLU A 373 -12.39 -9.20 14.03
CA GLU A 373 -13.76 -9.69 13.91
C GLU A 373 -14.06 -10.26 12.52
N TYR A 374 -13.59 -9.59 11.45
CA TYR A 374 -13.68 -10.13 10.09
C TYR A 374 -12.92 -11.46 9.95
N ILE A 375 -11.70 -11.54 10.48
CA ILE A 375 -10.90 -12.76 10.41
C ILE A 375 -11.57 -13.90 11.18
N LYS A 376 -12.04 -13.63 12.40
CA LYS A 376 -12.80 -14.61 13.19
C LYS A 376 -14.06 -15.06 12.45
N LEU A 377 -14.76 -14.16 11.77
CA LEU A 377 -15.92 -14.51 10.96
C LEU A 377 -15.54 -15.48 9.84
N VAL A 378 -14.49 -15.16 9.05
CA VAL A 378 -14.01 -16.04 7.99
C VAL A 378 -13.67 -17.42 8.55
N HIS A 379 -12.89 -17.48 9.64
CA HIS A 379 -12.57 -18.76 10.29
C HIS A 379 -13.81 -19.51 10.73
N LYS A 380 -14.73 -18.85 11.45
CA LYS A 380 -15.97 -19.47 11.92
C LYS A 380 -16.82 -20.02 10.76
N ILE A 381 -16.99 -19.27 9.68
CA ILE A 381 -17.76 -19.70 8.50
C ILE A 381 -17.26 -21.04 7.96
N PHE A 382 -15.93 -21.24 7.89
CA PHE A 382 -15.35 -22.44 7.29
C PHE A 382 -15.01 -23.56 8.29
N ASP A 383 -14.65 -23.21 9.54
CA ASP A 383 -14.18 -24.16 10.55
C ASP A 383 -15.33 -24.65 11.46
N GLU A 384 -16.35 -23.81 11.71
CA GLU A 384 -17.47 -24.10 12.61
C GLU A 384 -18.82 -23.60 12.05
N PRO A 385 -19.22 -24.01 10.82
CA PRO A 385 -20.38 -23.44 10.13
C PRO A 385 -21.70 -23.57 10.91
N GLN A 386 -21.82 -24.55 11.81
CA GLN A 386 -23.02 -24.80 12.61
C GLN A 386 -23.10 -23.96 13.89
N SER A 387 -21.99 -23.34 14.33
CA SER A 387 -21.95 -22.58 15.60
C SER A 387 -22.30 -21.08 15.44
N LEU A 388 -22.39 -20.58 14.20
CA LEU A 388 -22.68 -19.17 13.96
C LEU A 388 -24.17 -18.85 14.02
N PRO A 389 -24.57 -17.80 14.76
CA PRO A 389 -25.90 -17.25 14.61
C PRO A 389 -26.04 -16.63 13.21
N SER A 390 -27.17 -16.86 12.54
CA SER A 390 -27.50 -16.25 11.24
C SER A 390 -27.69 -14.74 11.40
N LYS A 391 -26.59 -13.98 11.39
CA LYS A 391 -26.57 -12.52 11.43
C LYS A 391 -25.51 -12.01 10.46
N VAL A 392 -25.96 -11.18 9.52
CA VAL A 392 -25.07 -10.49 8.57
C VAL A 392 -24.09 -9.62 9.35
N HIS A 393 -22.80 -9.84 9.09
CA HIS A 393 -21.75 -9.03 9.69
C HIS A 393 -21.66 -7.68 8.97
N LYS A 394 -21.71 -6.58 9.74
CA LYS A 394 -21.44 -5.24 9.24
C LYS A 394 -20.13 -4.75 9.85
N THR A 395 -19.22 -4.35 8.98
CA THR A 395 -17.96 -3.69 9.33
C THR A 395 -18.04 -2.23 8.93
N ASN A 396 -17.72 -1.31 9.84
CA ASN A 396 -17.80 0.12 9.55
C ASN A 396 -16.71 0.58 8.56
N ASP A 397 -15.52 -0.03 8.63
CA ASP A 397 -14.33 0.40 7.88
C ASP A 397 -13.81 -0.64 6.87
N TYR A 398 -14.64 -1.63 6.53
CA TYR A 398 -14.29 -2.70 5.59
C TYR A 398 -15.49 -3.08 4.72
N GLU A 399 -15.30 -3.13 3.41
CA GLU A 399 -16.36 -3.55 2.49
C GLU A 399 -16.33 -5.09 2.34
N PHE A 400 -17.37 -5.78 2.79
CA PHE A 400 -17.51 -7.22 2.61
C PHE A 400 -18.87 -7.59 2.03
N TYR A 401 -18.88 -7.88 0.72
CA TYR A 401 -20.13 -8.08 -0.03
C TYR A 401 -20.15 -9.37 -0.84
N LEU A 402 -21.33 -9.98 -0.92
CA LEU A 402 -21.64 -11.12 -1.76
C LEU A 402 -22.39 -10.65 -3.02
N PHE A 403 -21.82 -10.88 -4.20
CA PHE A 403 -22.40 -10.50 -5.48
C PHE A 403 -23.21 -11.65 -6.06
N ASP A 404 -24.45 -11.34 -6.50
CA ASP A 404 -25.27 -12.28 -7.27
C ASP A 404 -24.88 -12.31 -8.76
N ASP A 405 -24.25 -11.24 -9.25
CA ASP A 405 -23.76 -11.05 -10.64
C ASP A 405 -22.24 -10.80 -10.67
N LEU A 406 -21.51 -11.66 -11.40
CA LEU A 406 -20.07 -11.57 -11.55
C LEU A 406 -19.62 -10.33 -12.33
N SER A 407 -20.38 -9.88 -13.34
CA SER A 407 -20.03 -8.71 -14.15
C SER A 407 -20.00 -7.45 -13.29
N GLN A 408 -20.97 -7.30 -12.38
CA GLN A 408 -20.99 -6.19 -11.42
C GLN A 408 -19.79 -6.22 -10.47
N MET A 409 -19.37 -7.41 -10.03
CA MET A 409 -18.19 -7.55 -9.18
C MET A 409 -16.91 -7.13 -9.90
N ILE A 410 -16.74 -7.56 -11.17
CA ILE A 410 -15.60 -7.19 -12.01
C ILE A 410 -15.54 -5.68 -12.19
N ASP A 411 -16.65 -5.05 -12.58
CA ASP A 411 -16.72 -3.60 -12.77
C ASP A 411 -16.43 -2.83 -11.49
N ARG A 412 -16.90 -3.34 -10.35
CA ARG A 412 -16.62 -2.73 -9.05
C ARG A 412 -15.13 -2.82 -8.70
N ILE A 413 -14.47 -3.95 -8.95
CA ILE A 413 -13.03 -4.10 -8.74
C ILE A 413 -12.24 -3.16 -9.65
N LYS A 414 -12.61 -3.03 -10.92
CA LYS A 414 -11.99 -2.06 -11.84
C LYS A 414 -12.11 -0.63 -11.34
N LYS A 415 -13.31 -0.21 -10.92
CA LYS A 415 -13.52 1.11 -10.29
C LYS A 415 -12.67 1.29 -9.04
N LYS A 416 -12.58 0.27 -8.17
CA LYS A 416 -11.72 0.35 -6.97
C LYS A 416 -10.24 0.45 -7.32
N ASP A 417 -9.79 -0.18 -8.41
CA ASP A 417 -8.41 -0.07 -8.88
C ASP A 417 -8.07 1.35 -9.37
N GLU A 418 -9.00 2.04 -10.04
CA GLU A 418 -8.79 3.41 -10.49
C GLU A 418 -8.47 4.37 -9.32
N PHE A 419 -9.16 4.20 -8.17
CA PHE A 419 -8.98 5.09 -7.01
C PHE A 419 -7.92 4.63 -6.02
N HIS A 420 -7.75 3.33 -5.84
CA HIS A 420 -6.87 2.79 -4.80
C HIS A 420 -5.66 2.06 -5.35
N GLY A 421 -5.67 1.65 -6.62
CA GLY A 421 -4.71 0.71 -7.18
C GLY A 421 -4.75 -0.66 -6.49
N LEU A 422 -4.03 -1.63 -7.04
CA LEU A 422 -3.88 -2.99 -6.51
C LEU A 422 -5.19 -3.65 -6.06
N SER A 423 -6.24 -3.44 -6.84
CA SER A 423 -7.51 -4.15 -6.70
C SER A 423 -7.57 -5.24 -7.77
N ARG A 424 -7.70 -6.51 -7.35
CA ARG A 424 -7.54 -7.66 -8.26
C ARG A 424 -8.62 -8.71 -8.06
N MET A 425 -8.91 -9.42 -9.14
CA MET A 425 -9.77 -10.59 -9.14
C MET A 425 -8.93 -11.85 -8.91
N VAL A 426 -9.42 -12.75 -8.06
CA VAL A 426 -8.74 -13.98 -7.64
C VAL A 426 -9.77 -15.10 -7.56
N ALA A 427 -9.38 -16.33 -7.91
CA ALA A 427 -10.26 -17.48 -7.85
C ALA A 427 -9.57 -18.72 -7.26
N GLY A 428 -10.38 -19.66 -6.78
CA GLY A 428 -9.93 -21.04 -6.54
C GLY A 428 -9.55 -21.74 -7.85
N TYR A 429 -8.71 -22.77 -7.77
CA TYR A 429 -8.10 -23.41 -8.95
C TYR A 429 -9.07 -24.40 -9.62
N ALA A 430 -10.22 -23.92 -10.11
CA ALA A 430 -11.35 -24.75 -10.55
C ALA A 430 -11.48 -24.92 -12.07
N TRP A 431 -10.66 -24.22 -12.84
CA TRP A 431 -10.72 -24.19 -14.30
C TRP A 431 -9.38 -24.61 -14.91
N GLU A 432 -9.45 -25.21 -16.09
CA GLU A 432 -8.24 -25.54 -16.86
C GLU A 432 -7.58 -24.26 -17.36
N TRP A 433 -6.25 -24.28 -17.48
CA TRP A 433 -5.48 -23.15 -18.00
C TRP A 433 -5.17 -23.35 -19.47
N VAL A 434 -6.20 -23.13 -20.29
CA VAL A 434 -6.17 -23.28 -21.75
C VAL A 434 -5.36 -22.16 -22.39
N SER A 435 -5.49 -20.92 -21.86
CA SER A 435 -4.84 -19.73 -22.37
C SER A 435 -3.31 -19.76 -22.33
N ASN A 436 -2.74 -20.63 -21.47
CA ASN A 436 -1.30 -20.87 -21.39
C ASN A 436 -0.72 -21.54 -22.66
N LYS A 437 -1.57 -22.18 -23.47
CA LYS A 437 -1.18 -22.77 -24.76
C LYS A 437 -1.71 -21.99 -25.95
N ASP A 438 -2.89 -21.41 -25.81
CA ASP A 438 -3.56 -20.62 -26.83
C ASP A 438 -3.98 -19.27 -26.25
N SER A 439 -3.21 -18.22 -26.53
CA SER A 439 -3.41 -16.91 -25.92
C SER A 439 -4.77 -16.28 -26.21
N GLU A 440 -5.47 -16.71 -27.26
CA GLU A 440 -6.81 -16.20 -27.59
C GLU A 440 -7.91 -16.88 -26.78
N ALA A 441 -7.69 -18.10 -26.30
CA ALA A 441 -8.67 -18.87 -25.55
C ALA A 441 -8.97 -18.27 -24.16
N TYR A 442 -10.19 -18.49 -23.68
CA TYR A 442 -10.62 -18.14 -22.33
C TYR A 442 -10.58 -19.36 -21.41
N ASP A 443 -10.21 -19.13 -20.15
CA ASP A 443 -10.03 -20.19 -19.15
C ASP A 443 -11.28 -20.40 -18.30
N ILE A 444 -11.86 -19.28 -17.85
CA ILE A 444 -12.96 -19.25 -16.90
C ILE A 444 -14.18 -18.67 -17.62
N VAL A 445 -15.20 -19.50 -17.79
CA VAL A 445 -16.48 -19.11 -18.40
C VAL A 445 -17.58 -19.28 -17.35
N ILE A 446 -18.22 -18.17 -16.96
CA ILE A 446 -19.30 -18.12 -15.98
C ILE A 446 -20.41 -17.23 -16.52
N GLY A 447 -21.52 -17.84 -16.98
CA GLY A 447 -22.54 -17.13 -17.73
C GLY A 447 -21.94 -16.52 -19.01
N GLU A 448 -22.11 -15.22 -19.19
CA GLU A 448 -21.54 -14.46 -20.32
C GLU A 448 -20.11 -13.98 -20.08
N ASN A 449 -19.60 -14.10 -18.84
CA ASN A 449 -18.27 -13.62 -18.49
C ASN A 449 -17.21 -14.61 -18.96
N GLN A 450 -16.28 -14.12 -19.78
CA GLN A 450 -15.14 -14.85 -20.30
C GLN A 450 -13.84 -14.24 -19.76
N LEU A 451 -13.11 -15.01 -18.95
CA LEU A 451 -11.95 -14.53 -18.20
C LEU A 451 -10.74 -15.42 -18.44
N LYS A 452 -9.53 -14.86 -18.26
CA LYS A 452 -8.26 -15.58 -18.40
C LYS A 452 -7.53 -15.62 -17.07
N TRP A 453 -6.82 -16.71 -16.81
CA TRP A 453 -5.84 -16.79 -15.75
C TRP A 453 -4.69 -15.81 -16.00
N ASN A 454 -3.88 -15.58 -14.96
CA ASN A 454 -2.69 -14.74 -15.01
C ASN A 454 -1.77 -15.09 -16.19
N SER A 455 -1.33 -14.11 -16.98
CA SER A 455 -0.39 -14.34 -18.11
C SER A 455 1.05 -14.53 -17.66
N VAL A 456 1.43 -13.98 -16.52
CA VAL A 456 2.77 -14.10 -15.92
C VAL A 456 2.71 -14.86 -14.61
N SER A 457 3.71 -15.69 -14.33
CA SER A 457 3.79 -16.51 -13.10
C SER A 457 4.54 -15.85 -11.96
N VAL A 458 5.33 -14.80 -12.26
CA VAL A 458 6.13 -14.06 -11.29
C VAL A 458 5.67 -12.61 -11.30
N ASP A 459 5.40 -12.08 -10.11
CA ASP A 459 5.03 -10.68 -9.89
C ASP A 459 3.78 -10.23 -10.68
N TRP A 460 2.83 -11.15 -10.84
CA TRP A 460 1.59 -10.91 -11.58
C TRP A 460 0.81 -9.71 -11.05
N ILE A 461 0.75 -9.51 -9.74
CA ILE A 461 -0.04 -8.43 -9.11
C ILE A 461 0.37 -7.04 -9.62
N ASN A 462 1.66 -6.87 -9.92
CA ASN A 462 2.24 -5.62 -10.41
C ASN A 462 2.30 -5.54 -11.94
N SER A 463 1.86 -6.59 -12.66
CA SER A 463 1.87 -6.60 -14.13
C SER A 463 0.74 -5.73 -14.70
N ALA A 464 1.02 -5.10 -15.86
CA ALA A 464 0.11 -4.13 -16.48
C ALA A 464 -1.28 -4.70 -16.81
N ASN A 465 -1.37 -6.00 -17.16
CA ASN A 465 -2.64 -6.63 -17.54
C ASN A 465 -3.36 -7.34 -16.37
N SER A 466 -2.80 -7.32 -15.16
CA SER A 466 -3.36 -8.07 -14.02
C SER A 466 -4.77 -7.66 -13.60
N LEU A 467 -5.21 -6.45 -13.95
CA LEU A 467 -6.59 -6.01 -13.72
C LEU A 467 -7.63 -6.76 -14.58
N ASN A 468 -7.23 -7.23 -15.75
CA ASN A 468 -8.09 -7.94 -16.70
C ASN A 468 -7.96 -9.46 -16.60
N GLU A 469 -7.13 -9.95 -15.69
CA GLU A 469 -6.83 -11.36 -15.48
C GLU A 469 -7.29 -11.81 -14.09
N ILE A 470 -7.41 -13.12 -13.91
CA ILE A 470 -7.75 -13.73 -12.64
C ILE A 470 -6.48 -14.35 -12.05
N GLY A 471 -6.16 -13.96 -10.82
CA GLY A 471 -5.10 -14.58 -10.05
C GLY A 471 -5.57 -15.85 -9.36
N CYS A 472 -4.62 -16.66 -8.90
CA CYS A 472 -4.90 -17.78 -7.99
C CYS A 472 -4.14 -17.59 -6.69
N ILE A 473 -4.26 -18.56 -5.78
CA ILE A 473 -3.50 -18.53 -4.53
C ILE A 473 -1.99 -18.46 -4.75
N HIS A 474 -1.45 -19.08 -5.81
CA HIS A 474 0.00 -19.13 -6.07
C HIS A 474 0.56 -17.77 -6.52
N THR A 475 -0.25 -16.95 -7.20
CA THR A 475 0.15 -15.62 -7.67
C THR A 475 -0.17 -14.50 -6.68
N THR A 476 -1.00 -14.77 -5.68
CA THR A 476 -1.38 -13.81 -4.63
C THR A 476 -0.69 -14.04 -3.30
N GLN A 477 0.09 -15.13 -3.18
CA GLN A 477 0.75 -15.49 -1.93
C GLN A 477 1.83 -14.48 -1.53
N GLY A 478 1.78 -14.04 -0.28
CA GLY A 478 2.71 -13.04 0.28
C GLY A 478 2.31 -11.58 0.01
N TYR A 479 1.42 -11.32 -0.94
CA TYR A 479 1.01 -9.97 -1.33
C TYR A 479 -0.26 -9.48 -0.63
N ASP A 480 -0.36 -8.15 -0.54
CA ASP A 480 -1.51 -7.43 0.00
C ASP A 480 -2.20 -6.61 -1.10
N LEU A 481 -3.51 -6.77 -1.22
CA LEU A 481 -4.36 -6.08 -2.21
C LEU A 481 -5.21 -5.04 -1.49
N ASN A 482 -5.52 -3.91 -2.14
CA ASN A 482 -6.43 -2.93 -1.54
C ASN A 482 -7.86 -3.48 -1.51
N TYR A 483 -8.32 -4.01 -2.64
CA TYR A 483 -9.57 -4.76 -2.74
C TYR A 483 -9.33 -6.11 -3.44
N THR A 484 -10.03 -7.14 -2.99
CA THR A 484 -9.97 -8.47 -3.63
C THR A 484 -11.36 -8.89 -4.08
N GLY A 485 -11.53 -9.21 -5.36
CA GLY A 485 -12.72 -9.91 -5.86
C GLY A 485 -12.44 -11.41 -5.86
N VAL A 486 -13.13 -12.17 -5.03
CA VAL A 486 -12.93 -13.62 -4.84
C VAL A 486 -14.04 -14.39 -5.54
N ILE A 487 -13.67 -15.22 -6.50
CA ILE A 487 -14.56 -16.19 -7.14
C ILE A 487 -14.36 -17.54 -6.46
N ILE A 488 -15.42 -18.00 -5.77
CA ILE A 488 -15.50 -19.38 -5.28
C ILE A 488 -16.02 -20.25 -6.41
N GLY A 489 -15.14 -21.14 -6.88
CA GLY A 489 -15.39 -21.99 -8.03
C GLY A 489 -16.35 -23.14 -7.74
N PRO A 490 -16.72 -23.90 -8.79
CA PRO A 490 -17.70 -24.98 -8.70
C PRO A 490 -17.16 -26.23 -7.99
N GLU A 491 -15.88 -26.27 -7.60
CA GLU A 491 -15.26 -27.37 -6.86
C GLU A 491 -15.65 -27.42 -5.38
N LEU A 492 -16.24 -26.36 -4.83
CA LEU A 492 -16.65 -26.28 -3.43
C LEU A 492 -18.15 -25.99 -3.34
N ASP A 493 -18.90 -26.79 -2.59
CA ASP A 493 -20.31 -26.51 -2.27
C ASP A 493 -20.61 -26.75 -0.78
N TYR A 494 -21.82 -26.42 -0.36
CA TYR A 494 -22.32 -26.66 1.00
C TYR A 494 -23.53 -27.60 0.96
N ASP A 495 -23.45 -28.72 1.68
CA ASP A 495 -24.57 -29.62 1.84
C ASP A 495 -25.36 -29.29 3.12
N PHE A 496 -26.59 -28.81 2.94
CA PHE A 496 -27.49 -28.49 4.05
C PHE A 496 -28.03 -29.73 4.77
N ALA A 497 -28.01 -30.92 4.15
CA ALA A 497 -28.48 -32.14 4.79
C ALA A 497 -27.47 -32.67 5.83
N SER A 498 -26.19 -32.75 5.45
CA SER A 498 -25.12 -33.12 6.38
C SER A 498 -24.57 -31.95 7.21
N GLY A 499 -24.85 -30.71 6.80
CA GLY A 499 -24.36 -29.50 7.44
C GLY A 499 -22.85 -29.30 7.29
N LYS A 500 -22.27 -29.76 6.17
CA LYS A 500 -20.82 -29.76 5.89
C LYS A 500 -20.51 -29.20 4.51
N PHE A 501 -19.27 -28.71 4.35
CA PHE A 501 -18.73 -28.41 3.02
C PHE A 501 -18.41 -29.71 2.27
N ILE A 502 -18.62 -29.69 0.96
CA ILE A 502 -18.31 -30.80 0.06
C ILE A 502 -17.40 -30.32 -1.06
N VAL A 503 -16.48 -31.20 -1.48
CA VAL A 503 -15.54 -30.92 -2.57
C VAL A 503 -15.78 -31.84 -3.76
N GLU A 504 -15.86 -31.26 -4.95
CA GLU A 504 -15.85 -32.02 -6.20
C GLU A 504 -14.42 -32.10 -6.76
N LYS A 505 -13.69 -33.16 -6.37
CA LYS A 505 -12.27 -33.38 -6.74
C LYS A 505 -11.97 -33.29 -8.25
N GLN A 506 -12.94 -33.61 -9.10
CA GLN A 506 -12.79 -33.53 -10.56
C GLN A 506 -12.80 -32.09 -11.10
N LYS A 507 -13.48 -31.19 -10.38
CA LYS A 507 -13.56 -29.76 -10.70
C LYS A 507 -12.36 -28.98 -10.19
N TYR A 508 -11.67 -29.44 -9.13
CA TYR A 508 -10.39 -28.86 -8.72
C TYR A 508 -9.27 -29.20 -9.72
N LYS A 509 -8.62 -28.23 -10.33
CA LYS A 509 -7.67 -28.40 -11.45
C LYS A 509 -6.19 -28.23 -11.09
N ASP A 510 -5.85 -27.92 -9.84
CA ASP A 510 -4.45 -27.94 -9.41
C ASP A 510 -3.96 -29.40 -9.28
N LYS A 511 -3.27 -29.88 -10.33
CA LYS A 511 -2.70 -31.24 -10.39
C LYS A 511 -1.74 -31.51 -9.23
N ASN A 512 -0.86 -30.57 -8.90
CA ASN A 512 0.10 -30.74 -7.82
C ASN A 512 -0.58 -30.65 -6.44
N GLY A 513 -1.68 -29.89 -6.36
CA GLY A 513 -2.53 -29.77 -5.19
C GLY A 513 -3.40 -30.99 -4.89
N LYS A 514 -3.65 -31.91 -5.86
CA LYS A 514 -4.60 -33.02 -5.66
C LYS A 514 -4.08 -34.43 -5.95
N ASN A 515 -3.06 -34.61 -6.79
CA ASN A 515 -2.72 -35.92 -7.34
C ASN A 515 -2.22 -36.94 -6.29
N SER A 516 -1.61 -36.48 -5.19
CA SER A 516 -1.16 -37.36 -4.11
C SER A 516 -2.19 -37.54 -3.00
N ILE A 517 -3.34 -36.86 -3.07
CA ILE A 517 -4.33 -36.88 -2.01
C ILE A 517 -5.28 -38.05 -2.23
N LEU A 518 -5.30 -38.97 -1.27
CA LEU A 518 -6.20 -40.12 -1.25
C LEU A 518 -7.49 -39.82 -0.47
N ASN A 519 -7.40 -39.00 0.58
CA ASN A 519 -8.54 -38.63 1.42
C ASN A 519 -9.19 -37.32 0.93
N GLU A 520 -10.49 -37.34 0.63
CA GLU A 520 -11.22 -36.13 0.20
C GLU A 520 -11.31 -35.07 1.30
N GLU A 521 -11.28 -35.45 2.58
CA GLU A 521 -11.26 -34.49 3.70
C GLU A 521 -9.95 -33.68 3.71
N GLU A 522 -8.81 -34.31 3.42
CA GLU A 522 -7.52 -33.60 3.31
C GLU A 522 -7.54 -32.60 2.13
N LEU A 523 -8.15 -32.97 1.01
CA LEU A 523 -8.32 -32.06 -0.12
C LEU A 523 -9.23 -30.89 0.24
N LEU A 524 -10.34 -31.17 0.92
CA LEU A 524 -11.27 -30.15 1.40
C LEU A 524 -10.58 -29.16 2.33
N ASP A 525 -9.77 -29.64 3.27
CA ASP A 525 -8.99 -28.79 4.18
C ASP A 525 -8.06 -27.84 3.43
N PHE A 526 -7.34 -28.32 2.41
CA PHE A 526 -6.49 -27.46 1.58
C PHE A 526 -7.31 -26.41 0.81
N ILE A 527 -8.44 -26.79 0.22
CA ILE A 527 -9.29 -25.85 -0.53
C ILE A 527 -9.91 -24.80 0.40
N ILE A 528 -10.38 -25.21 1.57
CA ILE A 528 -10.87 -24.30 2.62
C ILE A 528 -9.75 -23.34 3.05
N ASN A 529 -8.53 -23.83 3.26
CA ASN A 529 -7.38 -22.97 3.60
C ASN A 529 -7.02 -21.99 2.46
N ILE A 530 -7.14 -22.41 1.19
CA ILE A 530 -6.98 -21.53 0.03
C ILE A 530 -7.99 -20.38 0.10
N TYR A 531 -9.29 -20.70 0.27
CA TYR A 531 -10.34 -19.69 0.34
C TYR A 531 -10.21 -18.77 1.55
N LYS A 532 -9.93 -19.31 2.75
CA LYS A 532 -9.62 -18.51 3.94
C LYS A 532 -8.45 -17.56 3.68
N THR A 533 -7.40 -18.02 3.00
CA THR A 533 -6.23 -17.20 2.69
C THR A 533 -6.55 -16.07 1.72
N ILE A 534 -7.26 -16.34 0.61
CA ILE A 534 -7.57 -15.30 -0.39
C ILE A 534 -8.62 -14.29 0.10
N LEU A 535 -9.58 -14.72 0.93
CA LEU A 535 -10.56 -13.82 1.56
C LEU A 535 -9.89 -12.82 2.52
N GLN A 536 -8.69 -13.12 3.03
CA GLN A 536 -7.96 -12.27 3.95
C GLN A 536 -6.91 -11.38 3.25
N ARG A 537 -6.88 -11.32 1.91
CA ARG A 537 -5.92 -10.53 1.12
C ARG A 537 -6.29 -9.06 0.98
N GLY A 538 -7.59 -8.74 0.98
CA GLY A 538 -8.07 -7.37 0.83
C GLY A 538 -7.86 -6.55 2.11
N ILE A 539 -7.12 -5.43 2.01
CA ILE A 539 -6.88 -4.49 3.10
C ILE A 539 -8.15 -3.68 3.41
N GLN A 540 -8.81 -3.16 2.36
CA GLN A 540 -9.96 -2.25 2.48
C GLN A 540 -11.30 -2.94 2.21
N GLY A 541 -11.32 -3.98 1.38
CA GLY A 541 -12.52 -4.75 1.15
C GLY A 541 -12.29 -6.05 0.40
N THR A 542 -13.26 -6.96 0.53
CA THR A 542 -13.33 -8.22 -0.19
C THR A 542 -14.74 -8.39 -0.76
N TYR A 543 -14.82 -8.68 -2.05
CA TYR A 543 -16.06 -9.00 -2.73
C TYR A 543 -16.06 -10.48 -3.07
N VAL A 544 -17.20 -11.15 -2.95
CA VAL A 544 -17.30 -12.60 -3.13
C VAL A 544 -18.36 -12.89 -4.19
N TYR A 545 -18.03 -13.75 -5.15
CA TYR A 545 -18.97 -14.38 -6.05
C TYR A 545 -18.85 -15.89 -5.90
N VAL A 546 -19.98 -16.61 -5.93
CA VAL A 546 -20.03 -18.05 -5.68
C VAL A 546 -20.75 -18.75 -6.83
N CYS A 547 -20.09 -19.75 -7.43
CA CYS A 547 -20.65 -20.49 -8.57
C CYS A 547 -21.82 -21.39 -8.16
N ASN A 548 -21.75 -22.05 -7.00
CA ASN A 548 -22.76 -23.00 -6.56
C ASN A 548 -23.85 -22.34 -5.70
N ASP A 549 -25.12 -22.66 -5.98
CA ASP A 549 -26.28 -22.02 -5.35
C ASP A 549 -26.42 -22.34 -3.86
N ASN A 550 -26.12 -23.59 -3.45
CA ASN A 550 -26.23 -23.96 -2.04
C ASN A 550 -25.20 -23.22 -1.19
N LEU A 551 -23.94 -23.19 -1.62
CA LEU A 551 -22.90 -22.41 -0.97
C LEU A 551 -23.21 -20.91 -0.97
N ARG A 552 -23.74 -20.37 -2.08
CA ARG A 552 -24.20 -18.97 -2.14
C ARG A 552 -25.27 -18.71 -1.09
N ARG A 553 -26.30 -19.56 -1.00
CA ARG A 553 -27.38 -19.46 0.00
C ARG A 553 -26.84 -19.56 1.43
N PHE A 554 -25.88 -20.44 1.66
CA PHE A 554 -25.22 -20.58 2.96
C PHE A 554 -24.48 -19.29 3.34
N LEU A 555 -23.62 -18.77 2.45
CA LEU A 555 -22.84 -17.56 2.71
C LEU A 555 -23.69 -16.30 2.84
N LYS A 556 -24.84 -16.23 2.16
CA LYS A 556 -25.81 -15.11 2.26
C LYS A 556 -26.36 -14.90 3.68
N GLN A 557 -26.23 -15.90 4.56
CA GLN A 557 -26.61 -15.78 5.97
C GLN A 557 -25.63 -14.93 6.79
N PHE A 558 -24.39 -14.79 6.33
CA PHE A 558 -23.29 -14.16 7.06
C PHE A 558 -22.70 -12.94 6.33
N ILE A 559 -22.73 -12.95 4.99
CA ILE A 559 -22.18 -11.91 4.12
C ILE A 559 -23.32 -11.05 3.58
N GLN A 560 -23.15 -9.73 3.63
CA GLN A 560 -24.14 -8.80 3.11
C GLN A 560 -24.23 -8.95 1.57
N PRO A 561 -25.43 -9.16 1.00
CA PRO A 561 -25.61 -9.12 -0.44
C PRO A 561 -25.29 -7.73 -0.98
N PHE A 562 -24.53 -7.66 -2.07
CA PHE A 562 -24.40 -6.43 -2.83
C PHE A 562 -25.74 -6.14 -3.48
N THR A 563 -26.37 -5.06 -3.05
CA THR A 563 -27.47 -4.47 -3.80
C THR A 563 -26.83 -3.37 -4.62
N SER A 564 -26.84 -3.52 -5.94
CA SER A 564 -26.70 -2.36 -6.80
C SER A 564 -27.93 -1.52 -6.51
N SER A 565 -27.84 -0.63 -5.52
CA SER A 565 -28.63 0.57 -5.64
C SER A 565 -28.13 1.19 -6.95
N THR A 566 -28.93 1.04 -8.00
CA THR A 566 -29.18 2.18 -8.88
C THR A 566 -29.83 3.28 -8.03
N GLN A 567 -29.14 3.73 -6.99
CA GLN A 567 -28.94 5.13 -6.77
C GLN A 567 -27.79 5.48 -7.74
N GLN A 568 -28.03 5.68 -9.04
CA GLN A 568 -28.47 7.01 -9.44
C GLN A 568 -29.13 7.69 -8.26
N ASN A 569 -28.33 8.35 -7.41
CA ASN A 569 -28.84 9.56 -6.78
C ASN A 569 -29.33 10.35 -7.99
N SER A 570 -30.61 10.19 -8.34
CA SER A 570 -31.31 11.11 -9.19
C SER A 570 -31.20 12.35 -8.35
N ILE A 571 -30.18 13.15 -8.66
CA ILE A 571 -29.96 14.47 -8.11
C ILE A 571 -31.36 15.09 -8.06
N GLN A 572 -31.91 15.22 -6.86
CA GLN A 572 -33.21 15.84 -6.70
C GLN A 572 -32.96 17.32 -6.88
N ILE A 573 -33.27 17.80 -8.08
CA ILE A 573 -33.19 19.22 -8.40
C ILE A 573 -34.53 19.83 -7.99
N SER A 574 -34.53 20.64 -6.94
CA SER A 574 -35.69 21.39 -6.48
C SER A 574 -35.57 22.87 -6.83
N ASP A 575 -36.70 23.56 -6.97
CA ASP A 575 -36.73 25.02 -7.12
C ASP A 575 -36.68 25.75 -5.76
N ILE A 576 -36.77 25.01 -4.65
CA ILE A 576 -36.78 25.54 -3.27
C ILE A 576 -35.62 24.91 -2.49
N PRO A 577 -34.83 25.69 -1.73
CA PRO A 577 -33.77 25.14 -0.90
C PRO A 577 -34.34 24.33 0.26
N SER A 578 -33.74 23.16 0.52
CA SER A 578 -33.93 22.38 1.75
C SER A 578 -32.69 22.48 2.65
N GLU A 579 -32.82 22.04 3.92
CA GLU A 579 -31.69 22.02 4.87
C GLU A 579 -30.47 21.26 4.33
N ASN A 580 -30.66 20.30 3.41
CA ASN A 580 -29.61 19.47 2.82
C ASN A 580 -29.24 19.81 1.38
N SER A 581 -29.66 20.98 0.89
CA SER A 581 -29.46 21.34 -0.51
C SER A 581 -28.31 22.33 -0.75
N ILE A 582 -27.65 22.23 -1.90
CA ILE A 582 -26.65 23.20 -2.38
C ILE A 582 -27.16 23.91 -3.65
N PRO A 583 -26.68 25.14 -3.95
CA PRO A 583 -27.02 25.82 -5.19
C PRO A 583 -26.53 25.05 -6.42
N PHE A 584 -27.40 24.89 -7.41
CA PHE A 584 -27.12 24.38 -8.74
C PHE A 584 -27.35 25.50 -9.76
N TYR A 585 -26.26 25.97 -10.34
CA TYR A 585 -26.30 26.94 -11.42
C TYR A 585 -26.41 26.18 -12.73
N ASN A 586 -27.49 26.43 -13.48
CA ASN A 586 -27.71 25.85 -14.80
C ASN A 586 -26.84 26.53 -15.87
N LEU A 587 -25.53 26.55 -15.62
CA LEU A 587 -24.51 27.08 -16.52
C LEU A 587 -23.86 25.90 -17.24
N ASN A 588 -23.78 25.99 -18.56
CA ASN A 588 -23.02 25.07 -19.39
C ASN A 588 -21.58 25.55 -19.46
N ILE A 589 -20.73 25.00 -18.59
CA ILE A 589 -19.32 25.35 -18.56
C ILE A 589 -18.64 24.66 -19.73
N ALA A 590 -18.12 25.44 -20.67
CA ALA A 590 -17.37 24.89 -21.78
C ALA A 590 -16.07 24.28 -21.28
N ALA A 591 -15.91 22.99 -21.55
CA ALA A 591 -14.65 22.32 -21.36
C ALA A 591 -13.68 22.70 -22.49
N GLY A 592 -14.06 23.38 -23.58
CA GLY A 592 -13.14 23.87 -24.61
C GLY A 592 -12.44 25.19 -24.24
N SER A 593 -12.65 26.22 -25.06
CA SER A 593 -12.40 27.62 -24.69
C SER A 593 -13.39 28.10 -23.61
N PHE A 594 -13.45 29.40 -23.35
CA PHE A 594 -14.57 30.00 -22.62
C PHE A 594 -15.92 29.72 -23.29
N SER A 595 -16.97 29.50 -22.49
CA SER A 595 -18.34 29.31 -22.97
C SER A 595 -18.85 30.53 -23.73
N GLU A 596 -19.97 30.38 -24.45
CA GLU A 596 -20.77 31.54 -24.87
C GLU A 596 -21.30 32.30 -23.63
N LEU A 597 -21.62 33.59 -23.82
CA LEU A 597 -22.21 34.46 -22.81
C LEU A 597 -23.49 33.81 -22.26
N GLN A 598 -23.55 33.64 -20.94
CA GLN A 598 -24.69 33.06 -20.25
C GLN A 598 -25.18 33.98 -19.14
N GLU A 599 -26.49 34.22 -19.11
CA GLU A 599 -27.17 34.88 -17.99
C GLU A 599 -27.48 33.85 -16.89
N LEU A 600 -27.32 34.26 -15.63
CA LEU A 600 -27.70 33.46 -14.46
C LEU A 600 -29.22 33.46 -14.30
N GLU A 601 -29.94 32.71 -15.14
CA GLU A 601 -31.38 32.54 -14.96
C GLU A 601 -31.70 31.31 -14.10
N ASN A 602 -32.44 31.54 -13.01
CA ASN A 602 -33.05 30.55 -12.11
C ASN A 602 -32.08 29.55 -11.44
N ILE A 603 -31.63 29.90 -10.22
CA ILE A 603 -30.89 29.00 -9.33
C ILE A 603 -31.82 27.87 -8.88
N LYS A 604 -31.40 26.62 -9.10
CA LYS A 604 -32.05 25.44 -8.53
C LYS A 604 -31.19 24.87 -7.40
N TYR A 605 -31.68 23.85 -6.71
CA TYR A 605 -31.00 23.29 -5.55
C TYR A 605 -30.87 21.77 -5.68
N ILE A 606 -29.73 21.22 -5.25
CA ILE A 606 -29.42 19.78 -5.27
C ILE A 606 -29.29 19.27 -3.84
N GLU A 607 -30.08 18.27 -3.45
CA GLU A 607 -29.94 17.60 -2.15
C GLU A 607 -28.72 16.68 -2.08
N LEU A 608 -27.93 16.81 -1.01
CA LEU A 608 -26.74 16.00 -0.72
C LEU A 608 -26.70 15.62 0.76
N ASP A 609 -26.70 14.31 1.04
CA ASP A 609 -26.77 13.78 2.41
C ASP A 609 -25.42 13.85 3.18
N ASP A 610 -24.30 14.09 2.49
CA ASP A 610 -22.94 13.86 3.01
C ASP A 610 -22.00 15.10 3.01
N ILE A 611 -22.51 16.34 3.13
CA ILE A 611 -21.65 17.55 3.10
C ILE A 611 -21.75 18.38 4.40
N ASN A 612 -20.60 18.54 5.08
CA ASN A 612 -20.39 19.52 6.14
C ASN A 612 -20.06 20.90 5.54
N ASN A 613 -20.67 21.97 6.06
CA ASN A 613 -20.57 23.36 5.58
C ASN A 613 -21.04 23.56 4.12
N LYS A 614 -22.35 23.51 3.89
CA LYS A 614 -22.99 23.56 2.56
C LYS A 614 -22.80 24.89 1.83
N ASP A 615 -22.67 25.99 2.57
CA ASP A 615 -22.47 27.33 2.00
C ASP A 615 -21.17 27.47 1.20
N ASP A 616 -20.22 26.57 1.43
CA ASP A 616 -18.95 26.50 0.71
C ASP A 616 -19.07 25.81 -0.66
N TYR A 617 -20.20 25.18 -1.00
CA TYR A 617 -20.31 24.35 -2.20
C TYR A 617 -21.40 24.85 -3.15
N PHE A 618 -21.21 24.53 -4.43
CA PHE A 618 -22.21 24.72 -5.49
C PHE A 618 -21.99 23.69 -6.60
N ALA A 619 -22.96 23.52 -7.48
CA ALA A 619 -22.87 22.61 -8.61
C ALA A 619 -23.15 23.30 -9.94
N CYS A 620 -22.50 22.83 -11.00
CA CYS A 620 -22.71 23.29 -12.38
C CYS A 620 -22.58 22.11 -13.36
N THR A 621 -23.15 22.27 -14.56
CA THR A 621 -23.00 21.28 -15.65
C THR A 621 -21.76 21.60 -16.47
N VAL A 622 -20.92 20.60 -16.73
CA VAL A 622 -19.72 20.71 -17.57
C VAL A 622 -19.99 20.06 -18.92
N ILE A 623 -19.82 20.82 -20.00
CA ILE A 623 -20.05 20.36 -21.37
C ILE A 623 -18.76 20.50 -22.19
N GLY A 624 -18.36 19.41 -22.84
CA GLY A 624 -17.25 19.35 -23.79
C GLY A 624 -16.19 18.30 -23.43
N GLU A 625 -15.37 17.95 -24.41
CA GLU A 625 -14.37 16.87 -24.31
C GLU A 625 -12.99 17.34 -23.78
N SER A 626 -12.88 18.65 -23.50
CA SER A 626 -11.86 19.38 -22.72
C SER A 626 -11.11 18.66 -21.60
N MET A 627 -11.91 17.92 -20.85
CA MET A 627 -11.56 17.41 -19.54
C MET A 627 -11.92 15.94 -19.40
N ASN A 628 -12.21 15.23 -20.49
CA ASN A 628 -12.80 13.89 -20.47
C ASN A 628 -11.96 12.78 -19.82
N LYS A 629 -10.68 13.02 -19.50
CA LYS A 629 -9.89 12.13 -18.62
C LYS A 629 -10.37 12.16 -17.17
N ILE A 630 -11.03 13.23 -16.76
CA ILE A 630 -11.38 13.51 -15.35
C ILE A 630 -12.87 13.84 -15.21
N ILE A 631 -13.44 14.57 -16.16
CA ILE A 631 -14.83 15.03 -16.19
C ILE A 631 -15.42 14.64 -17.54
N PRO A 632 -16.23 13.57 -17.61
CA PRO A 632 -16.98 13.22 -18.81
C PRO A 632 -17.89 14.37 -19.26
N ASN A 633 -18.13 14.43 -20.57
CA ASN A 633 -19.00 15.44 -21.16
C ASN A 633 -20.45 15.28 -20.67
N GLY A 634 -21.07 16.38 -20.26
CA GLY A 634 -22.44 16.43 -19.74
C GLY A 634 -22.55 16.14 -18.24
N SER A 635 -21.43 16.02 -17.52
CA SER A 635 -21.44 15.75 -16.09
C SER A 635 -21.91 16.94 -15.26
N ILE A 636 -22.67 16.67 -14.19
CA ILE A 636 -22.94 17.66 -13.14
C ILE A 636 -21.83 17.55 -12.11
N CYS A 637 -21.09 18.63 -11.89
CA CYS A 637 -19.92 18.64 -11.03
C CYS A 637 -20.17 19.47 -9.77
N LEU A 638 -19.64 18.97 -8.64
CA LEU A 638 -19.59 19.68 -7.37
C LEU A 638 -18.31 20.52 -7.29
N PHE A 639 -18.46 21.79 -6.94
CA PHE A 639 -17.38 22.75 -6.74
C PHE A 639 -17.39 23.27 -5.30
N LYS A 640 -16.21 23.48 -4.74
CA LYS A 640 -16.02 24.27 -3.52
C LYS A 640 -15.68 25.70 -3.92
N LYS A 641 -16.38 26.69 -3.35
CA LYS A 641 -16.10 28.12 -3.52
C LYS A 641 -14.65 28.40 -3.17
N TYR A 642 -13.98 29.13 -4.05
CA TYR A 642 -12.59 29.48 -3.84
C TYR A 642 -12.48 30.66 -2.87
N SER A 643 -11.91 30.43 -1.68
CA SER A 643 -11.73 31.46 -0.64
C SER A 643 -10.28 31.92 -0.43
N GLY A 644 -9.35 31.45 -1.28
CA GLY A 644 -7.90 31.73 -1.19
C GLY A 644 -7.05 30.46 -1.17
N GLY A 645 -5.74 30.59 -1.40
CA GLY A 645 -4.82 29.44 -1.47
C GLY A 645 -3.96 29.41 -2.73
N SER A 646 -3.22 28.32 -2.95
CA SER A 646 -2.60 28.03 -4.24
C SER A 646 -3.62 27.34 -5.15
N ARG A 647 -3.62 27.71 -6.43
CA ARG A 647 -4.48 27.12 -7.47
C ARG A 647 -3.71 26.15 -8.36
N ASN A 648 -2.38 26.18 -8.31
CA ASN A 648 -1.49 25.44 -9.22
C ASN A 648 -1.70 23.93 -9.06
N GLY A 649 -2.04 23.25 -10.15
CA GLY A 649 -2.37 21.81 -10.18
C GLY A 649 -3.81 21.46 -9.82
N LEU A 650 -4.65 22.44 -9.43
CA LEU A 650 -6.06 22.20 -9.13
C LEU A 650 -6.90 22.34 -10.40
N ILE A 651 -7.98 21.57 -10.49
CA ILE A 651 -9.00 21.77 -11.53
C ILE A 651 -9.93 22.88 -11.05
N THR A 652 -9.89 24.02 -11.73
CA THR A 652 -10.60 25.22 -11.33
C THR A 652 -11.67 25.60 -12.34
N LEU A 653 -12.83 26.00 -11.83
CA LEU A 653 -13.83 26.75 -12.58
C LEU A 653 -13.45 28.23 -12.57
N VAL A 654 -13.31 28.80 -13.75
CA VAL A 654 -12.79 30.16 -13.93
C VAL A 654 -13.70 30.98 -14.84
N GLU A 655 -13.81 32.26 -14.50
CA GLU A 655 -14.57 33.29 -15.21
C GLU A 655 -13.58 34.25 -15.88
N GLY A 656 -13.82 34.58 -17.14
CA GLY A 656 -13.11 35.65 -17.86
C GLY A 656 -14.08 36.72 -18.33
N ARG A 657 -13.79 38.01 -18.06
CA ARG A 657 -14.62 39.15 -18.48
C ARG A 657 -13.94 39.89 -19.64
N ASN A 658 -14.38 39.69 -20.88
CA ASN A 658 -13.91 40.56 -21.96
C ASN A 658 -14.72 41.87 -21.95
N ILE A 659 -14.00 42.99 -21.99
CA ILE A 659 -14.47 44.38 -21.92
C ILE A 659 -15.51 44.67 -23.01
N THR A 660 -16.80 44.49 -22.70
CA THR A 660 -17.95 45.33 -23.07
C THR A 660 -19.20 44.74 -22.42
N ASP A 661 -19.80 45.54 -21.54
CA ASP A 661 -21.01 45.33 -20.74
C ASP A 661 -20.94 44.43 -19.50
N ILE A 662 -20.88 45.10 -18.35
CA ILE A 662 -21.06 44.59 -16.98
C ILE A 662 -22.52 44.12 -16.74
N GLU A 663 -23.44 44.34 -17.69
CA GLU A 663 -24.87 44.02 -17.56
C GLU A 663 -25.34 42.74 -18.31
N PHE A 664 -24.51 42.08 -19.15
CA PHE A 664 -25.00 41.03 -20.08
C PHE A 664 -24.34 39.63 -20.02
N GLY A 665 -23.62 39.29 -18.94
CA GLY A 665 -23.20 37.90 -18.65
C GLY A 665 -21.68 37.64 -18.70
N SER A 666 -21.30 36.41 -18.37
CA SER A 666 -19.90 35.99 -18.17
C SER A 666 -19.55 34.72 -18.96
N ASN A 667 -18.25 34.57 -19.24
CA ASN A 667 -17.68 33.44 -19.96
C ASN A 667 -16.98 32.48 -18.96
N TYR A 668 -17.34 31.19 -18.97
CA TYR A 668 -16.82 30.20 -18.01
C TYR A 668 -16.02 29.08 -18.68
N THR A 669 -14.95 28.63 -18.05
CA THR A 669 -14.23 27.41 -18.44
C THR A 669 -13.73 26.62 -17.23
N ILE A 670 -13.43 25.34 -17.43
CA ILE A 670 -12.88 24.44 -16.43
C ILE A 670 -11.64 23.73 -16.93
N LYS A 671 -10.52 23.92 -16.23
CA LYS A 671 -9.19 23.45 -16.63
C LYS A 671 -8.32 23.19 -15.40
N GLU A 672 -7.26 22.40 -15.56
CA GLU A 672 -6.20 22.37 -14.55
C GLU A 672 -5.44 23.70 -14.59
N TYR A 673 -5.41 24.40 -13.47
CA TYR A 673 -4.80 25.72 -13.37
C TYR A 673 -3.30 25.59 -13.15
N SER A 674 -2.53 26.37 -13.92
CA SER A 674 -1.13 26.61 -13.64
C SER A 674 -0.78 28.09 -13.75
N SER A 675 0.18 28.57 -12.96
CA SER A 675 0.63 29.96 -13.08
C SER A 675 2.13 30.10 -12.84
N LYS A 676 2.79 30.93 -13.65
CA LYS A 676 4.13 31.45 -13.39
C LYS A 676 4.03 32.85 -12.80
N LYS A 677 4.85 33.15 -11.81
CA LYS A 677 4.84 34.42 -11.08
C LYS A 677 6.22 35.06 -11.16
N VAL A 678 6.24 36.38 -11.33
CA VAL A 678 7.46 37.21 -11.25
C VAL A 678 7.28 38.17 -10.09
N THR A 679 8.35 38.39 -9.34
CA THR A 679 8.40 39.29 -8.17
C THR A 679 9.24 40.50 -8.53
N ASP A 680 8.71 41.70 -8.33
CA ASP A 680 9.43 42.97 -8.46
C ASP A 680 9.34 43.78 -7.15
N GLU A 681 9.90 45.00 -7.14
CA GLU A 681 9.97 45.86 -5.96
C GLU A 681 8.58 46.34 -5.45
N GLU A 682 7.51 46.18 -6.25
CA GLU A 682 6.13 46.58 -5.90
C GLU A 682 5.22 45.41 -5.50
N GLY A 683 5.64 44.15 -5.69
CA GLY A 683 4.91 42.97 -5.24
C GLY A 683 5.09 41.74 -6.12
N TRP A 684 4.16 40.78 -6.02
CA TRP A 684 4.12 39.62 -6.91
C TRP A 684 3.01 39.79 -7.94
N ARG A 685 3.31 39.55 -9.22
CA ARG A 685 2.31 39.51 -10.30
C ARG A 685 2.36 38.19 -11.05
N HIS A 686 1.23 37.80 -11.63
CA HIS A 686 1.19 36.67 -12.55
C HIS A 686 1.88 37.09 -13.86
N GLU A 687 2.96 36.39 -14.22
CA GLU A 687 3.61 36.56 -15.54
C GLU A 687 2.79 35.85 -16.62
N GLU A 688 2.26 34.67 -16.27
CA GLU A 688 1.51 33.82 -17.19
C GLU A 688 0.57 32.91 -16.39
N ILE A 689 -0.72 32.89 -16.76
CA ILE A 689 -1.67 31.87 -16.29
C ILE A 689 -1.89 30.87 -17.43
N ILE A 690 -1.73 29.58 -17.16
CA ILE A 690 -1.89 28.50 -18.13
C ILE A 690 -3.01 27.58 -17.64
N LEU A 691 -4.06 27.43 -18.44
CA LEU A 691 -5.17 26.53 -18.19
C LEU A 691 -5.02 25.28 -19.08
N LEU A 692 -4.71 24.15 -18.44
CA LEU A 692 -4.34 22.91 -19.12
C LEU A 692 -5.57 22.01 -19.33
N PRO A 693 -5.84 21.54 -20.57
CA PRO A 693 -6.85 20.52 -20.82
C PRO A 693 -6.41 19.16 -20.27
N LYS A 694 -7.38 18.32 -19.91
CA LYS A 694 -7.17 16.94 -19.49
C LYS A 694 -8.05 16.03 -20.33
N SER A 695 -7.70 15.93 -21.60
CA SER A 695 -8.43 15.13 -22.58
C SER A 695 -7.61 13.93 -23.07
N ASN A 696 -8.32 12.88 -23.50
CA ASN A 696 -7.76 11.78 -24.29
C ASN A 696 -7.44 12.22 -25.73
N ASP A 697 -8.06 13.29 -26.21
CA ASP A 697 -7.71 13.92 -27.48
C ASP A 697 -6.58 14.95 -27.26
N LEU A 698 -5.47 14.75 -27.97
CA LEU A 698 -4.28 15.61 -27.90
C LEU A 698 -4.43 16.89 -28.74
N SER A 699 -5.52 17.04 -29.50
CA SER A 699 -5.79 18.23 -30.31
C SER A 699 -6.08 19.48 -29.46
N PHE A 700 -6.54 19.30 -28.22
CA PHE A 700 -6.83 20.38 -27.29
C PHE A 700 -5.56 21.00 -26.73
N LYS A 701 -5.41 22.31 -26.94
CA LYS A 701 -4.24 23.09 -26.50
C LYS A 701 -4.50 23.82 -25.18
N PRO A 702 -3.44 24.08 -24.38
CA PRO A 702 -3.53 24.97 -23.23
C PRO A 702 -4.03 26.37 -23.61
N ILE A 703 -4.81 26.99 -22.72
CA ILE A 703 -5.16 28.42 -22.81
C ILE A 703 -4.13 29.17 -21.98
N THR A 704 -3.47 30.15 -22.57
CA THR A 704 -2.42 30.94 -21.93
C THR A 704 -2.88 32.39 -21.87
N LEU A 705 -2.98 32.95 -20.66
CA LEU A 705 -3.36 34.33 -20.39
C LEU A 705 -2.14 35.11 -19.92
N ARG A 706 -1.90 36.29 -20.51
CA ARG A 706 -0.76 37.18 -20.19
C ARG A 706 -1.22 38.62 -20.02
N ASP A 707 -0.47 39.38 -19.23
CA ASP A 707 -0.64 40.84 -19.04
C ASP A 707 -2.09 41.24 -18.70
N GLU A 708 -2.72 42.11 -19.50
CA GLU A 708 -4.06 42.67 -19.27
C GLU A 708 -5.16 41.59 -19.15
N GLU A 709 -4.98 40.43 -19.79
CA GLU A 709 -5.94 39.31 -19.73
C GLU A 709 -6.02 38.64 -18.35
N THR A 710 -5.05 38.90 -17.46
CA THR A 710 -5.08 38.38 -16.08
C THR A 710 -5.91 39.23 -15.13
N ILE A 711 -6.20 40.49 -15.49
CA ILE A 711 -6.94 41.45 -14.66
C ILE A 711 -8.43 41.07 -14.59
N ASP A 712 -8.96 40.55 -15.70
CA ASP A 712 -10.37 40.16 -15.85
C ASP A 712 -10.63 38.68 -15.57
N PHE A 713 -9.70 38.00 -14.89
CA PHE A 713 -9.72 36.57 -14.64
C PHE A 713 -10.01 36.23 -13.18
N ASN A 714 -11.14 35.56 -12.92
CA ASN A 714 -11.56 35.16 -11.57
C ASN A 714 -11.70 33.64 -11.44
N VAL A 715 -11.18 33.08 -10.35
CA VAL A 715 -11.43 31.68 -9.99
C VAL A 715 -12.62 31.61 -9.06
N LEU A 716 -13.68 30.93 -9.49
CA LEU A 716 -14.94 30.84 -8.76
C LEU A 716 -14.99 29.63 -7.82
N GLY A 717 -14.41 28.50 -8.25
CA GLY A 717 -14.44 27.28 -7.46
C GLY A 717 -13.42 26.23 -7.88
N ILE A 718 -13.16 25.31 -6.97
CA ILE A 718 -12.29 24.14 -7.17
C ILE A 718 -13.18 22.91 -7.33
N PHE A 719 -12.93 22.12 -8.37
CA PHE A 719 -13.64 20.87 -8.62
C PHE A 719 -13.40 19.87 -7.48
N VAL A 720 -14.49 19.25 -7.00
CA VAL A 720 -14.46 18.28 -5.90
C VAL A 720 -14.74 16.87 -6.41
N LYS A 721 -15.88 16.68 -7.09
CA LYS A 721 -16.32 15.38 -7.65
C LYS A 721 -17.43 15.57 -8.68
N ILE A 722 -17.69 14.52 -9.47
CA ILE A 722 -18.88 14.41 -10.32
C ILE A 722 -20.06 13.92 -9.47
N LEU A 723 -21.21 14.55 -9.63
CA LEU A 723 -22.48 14.17 -9.00
C LEU A 723 -23.35 13.32 -9.93
N LYS A 724 -23.31 13.56 -11.25
CA LYS A 724 -24.07 12.83 -12.28
C LYS A 724 -23.30 12.76 -13.58
#